data_AF-A0A413H632-F1
#
_entry.id   AF-A0A413H632-F1
#
_cell.length_a   1.000
_cell.length_b   1.000
_cell.length_c   1.000
_cell.angle_alpha   90.00
_cell.angle_beta   90.00
_cell.angle_gamma   90.00
#
_symmetry.space_group_name_H-M   'P 1'
#
loop_
_entity.id
_entity.type
_entity.pdbx_description
1 polymer ?
#
loop_
_entity_poly.entity_id
_entity_poly.type
_entity_poly.pdbx_seq_one_letter_code
_entity_poly.pdbx_strand_id
1 'polypeptide(L)'
;MDTTNTAYGDKLIRLDTFDTAVAVDPSAKDDAKRRFMTLILQTAHRDNGNIGHVLRATNTSGEVFAVKLLKNNAILSPAAPDRSAEQSAAHLANTAALFEEYRHLCTVSHLRGFPRVYGYGSCEDDPLILMEWVEGTSLKQALPLLPHDALGGLTTQMVAAVGNAVLRALLMTQGLVNPVIHRDLSPANIMFRTTSRTLEQQIADCSFDPCLIDMGSATMALGDATITRRADIWRFATPAYAAPEMLTQDIEGIAALRRSPAIDVYALSSILYQLYSGRKPFDFESTDAAATGSFYLVKTKTKPAPLEPRCEGDEALVQIIMKGISVEQGDRPTEQQMLEVLSAYLTDAESEGREGTGDEAAIDIDSGTHLKVDVAGERAREILEQARHDAMTRRRFIIGGVVAAVAGLGVIGAATHGFGIPDYLDGIRGTLDDYTWDQLQEISLKIKAAKSNAEARKIAKRYHLLDDDGRIPYPSTKRVTLTNGLEVGAQLVGILHDDLADTNGKAGLSFIFDAGIAERDASEHPLNGGWEDCELRTWLDEDGIKLLPKELQSVISPVKKISNNVGATKNTSCLSELPATLWLPAMVELCGGQAPKDFSEDCHYLSGIYNGEGKEYQLFRELKVSPFTTNSMMIRQWKGKDVCWWERTASPDTSENEGTLYMNRVGDDGDVFNYATSASKPDKRTCVIPGFCI
;
A
#
# COMPACT_ATOMS: atom_id res chain seq x y z
N MET A 1 52.78 -0.70 -7.40
CA MET A 1 52.71 -2.16 -7.60
C MET A 1 52.02 -2.72 -6.38
N ASP A 2 50.74 -3.03 -6.51
CA ASP A 2 50.10 -4.07 -5.73
C ASP A 2 49.06 -4.71 -6.66
N THR A 3 49.33 -5.95 -7.02
CA THR A 3 48.72 -6.69 -8.12
C THR A 3 47.64 -7.62 -7.59
N THR A 4 46.38 -7.28 -7.84
CA THR A 4 45.27 -8.25 -7.99
C THR A 4 44.24 -7.68 -8.97
N ASN A 5 44.58 -7.71 -10.26
CA ASN A 5 43.69 -7.38 -11.37
C ASN A 5 43.54 -8.63 -12.25
N THR A 6 42.50 -9.42 -12.00
CA THR A 6 42.04 -10.58 -12.80
C THR A 6 40.62 -10.90 -12.29
N ALA A 7 39.50 -10.89 -13.02
CA ALA A 7 39.24 -10.90 -14.45
C ALA A 7 37.82 -10.31 -14.72
N TYR A 8 37.70 -9.29 -15.57
CA TYR A 8 36.41 -8.80 -16.10
C TYR A 8 36.37 -9.10 -17.59
N GLY A 9 36.00 -10.34 -17.95
CA GLY A 9 35.75 -10.73 -19.34
C GLY A 9 34.25 -10.71 -19.65
N ASP A 10 33.91 -10.59 -20.94
CA ASP A 10 32.53 -10.73 -21.40
C ASP A 10 31.95 -12.08 -20.92
N LYS A 11 30.74 -12.05 -20.36
CA LYS A 11 30.07 -13.23 -19.78
C LYS A 11 28.93 -13.68 -20.68
N LEU A 12 29.04 -14.87 -21.27
CA LEU A 12 27.93 -15.50 -21.97
C LEU A 12 26.92 -16.02 -20.93
N ILE A 13 25.69 -15.55 -21.03
CA ILE A 13 24.56 -16.01 -20.22
C ILE A 13 23.47 -16.60 -21.12
N ARG A 14 22.72 -17.54 -20.56
CA ARG A 14 21.50 -18.05 -21.14
C ARG A 14 20.38 -17.87 -20.13
N LEU A 15 19.29 -17.23 -20.55
CA LEU A 15 18.14 -17.04 -19.70
C LEU A 15 17.42 -18.36 -19.47
N ASP A 16 17.03 -18.62 -18.24
CA ASP A 16 16.18 -19.75 -17.88
C ASP A 16 14.74 -19.47 -18.30
N THR A 17 14.34 -18.20 -18.16
CA THR A 17 12.99 -17.70 -18.39
C THR A 17 13.02 -16.36 -19.11
N PHE A 18 12.01 -16.08 -19.93
CA PHE A 18 11.87 -14.77 -20.56
C PHE A 18 10.42 -14.52 -20.95
N ASP A 19 9.89 -13.37 -20.54
CA ASP A 19 8.59 -12.84 -20.91
C ASP A 19 8.78 -11.57 -21.75
N THR A 20 8.29 -11.60 -22.99
CA THR A 20 8.47 -10.50 -23.93
C THR A 20 7.51 -9.35 -23.63
N ALA A 21 7.97 -8.11 -23.74
CA ALA A 21 7.13 -6.93 -23.51
C ALA A 21 6.08 -6.72 -24.63
N VAL A 22 6.28 -7.32 -25.80
CA VAL A 22 5.37 -7.25 -26.95
C VAL A 22 5.01 -8.66 -27.40
N ALA A 23 3.78 -8.85 -27.88
CA ALA A 23 3.31 -10.10 -28.44
C ALA A 23 4.23 -10.58 -29.58
N VAL A 24 4.58 -11.87 -29.56
CA VAL A 24 5.42 -12.50 -30.59
C VAL A 24 4.54 -13.44 -31.40
N ASP A 25 4.60 -13.33 -32.73
CA ASP A 25 3.95 -14.28 -33.62
C ASP A 25 4.45 -15.71 -33.31
N PRO A 26 3.56 -16.69 -33.11
CA PRO A 26 3.95 -18.08 -32.84
C PRO A 26 4.98 -18.64 -33.83
N SER A 27 4.95 -18.22 -35.09
CA SER A 27 5.91 -18.62 -36.13
C SER A 27 7.31 -18.03 -35.96
N ALA A 28 7.44 -16.91 -35.23
CA ALA A 28 8.71 -16.22 -34.93
C ALA A 28 9.29 -16.59 -33.54
N LYS A 29 8.66 -17.53 -32.83
CA LYS A 29 9.02 -17.94 -31.46
C LYS A 29 10.49 -18.35 -31.31
N ASP A 30 11.02 -19.14 -32.24
CA ASP A 30 12.41 -19.59 -32.16
C ASP A 30 13.43 -18.48 -32.47
N ASP A 31 13.07 -17.54 -33.34
CA ASP A 31 13.90 -16.38 -33.62
C ASP A 31 13.91 -15.39 -32.45
N ALA A 32 12.77 -15.18 -31.79
CA ALA A 32 12.70 -14.41 -30.55
C ALA A 32 13.55 -15.04 -29.44
N LYS A 33 13.51 -16.37 -29.27
CA LYS A 33 14.39 -17.08 -28.33
C LYS A 33 15.87 -16.88 -28.65
N ARG A 34 16.28 -17.03 -29.92
CA ARG A 34 17.67 -16.80 -30.35
C ARG A 34 18.12 -15.35 -30.11
N ARG A 35 17.22 -14.40 -30.34
CA ARG A 35 17.49 -12.97 -30.22
C ARG A 35 17.65 -12.52 -28.78
N PHE A 36 16.83 -13.03 -27.84
CA PHE A 36 16.73 -12.49 -26.48
C PHE A 36 17.26 -13.40 -25.35
N MET A 37 17.29 -14.73 -25.53
CA MET A 37 17.61 -15.65 -24.43
C MET A 37 19.10 -16.00 -24.32
N THR A 38 19.94 -15.65 -25.28
CA THR A 38 21.39 -15.89 -25.23
C THR A 38 22.12 -14.58 -25.43
N LEU A 39 22.77 -14.09 -24.37
CA LEU A 39 23.35 -12.76 -24.31
C LEU A 39 24.82 -12.83 -23.85
N ILE A 40 25.65 -11.98 -24.42
CA ILE A 40 27.04 -11.76 -24.03
C ILE A 40 27.07 -10.44 -23.26
N LEU A 41 27.22 -10.51 -21.94
CA LEU A 41 27.27 -9.36 -21.06
C LEU A 41 28.67 -8.76 -21.01
N GLN A 42 28.77 -7.46 -21.23
CA GLN A 42 30.03 -6.73 -21.22
C GLN A 42 30.23 -6.05 -19.87
N THR A 43 30.80 -6.77 -18.92
CA THR A 43 30.90 -6.33 -17.52
C THR A 43 31.78 -5.09 -17.30
N ALA A 44 32.59 -4.71 -18.29
CA ALA A 44 33.38 -3.47 -18.28
C ALA A 44 32.53 -2.20 -18.44
N HIS A 45 31.33 -2.31 -19.03
CA HIS A 45 30.41 -1.19 -19.26
C HIS A 45 29.25 -1.26 -18.25
N ARG A 46 29.57 -0.99 -16.99
CA ARG A 46 28.64 -1.06 -15.85
C ARG A 46 28.29 0.33 -15.37
N ASP A 47 26.99 0.62 -15.31
CA ASP A 47 26.47 1.77 -14.57
C ASP A 47 25.88 1.33 -13.22
N ASN A 48 25.98 2.19 -12.21
CA ASN A 48 25.52 1.95 -10.85
C ASN A 48 24.22 2.70 -10.60
N GLY A 49 23.09 2.01 -10.71
CA GLY A 49 21.79 2.51 -10.30
C GLY A 49 21.49 2.28 -8.81
N ASN A 50 20.35 2.78 -8.34
CA ASN A 50 19.94 2.65 -6.94
C ASN A 50 19.66 1.19 -6.55
N ILE A 51 18.87 0.47 -7.35
CA ILE A 51 18.41 -0.91 -7.08
C ILE A 51 19.31 -1.96 -7.75
N GLY A 52 20.08 -1.55 -8.76
CA GLY A 52 20.72 -2.48 -9.67
C GLY A 52 21.85 -1.89 -10.52
N HIS A 53 22.39 -2.72 -11.40
CA HIS A 53 23.36 -2.34 -12.43
C HIS A 53 22.73 -2.44 -13.79
N VAL A 54 23.10 -1.52 -14.67
CA VAL A 54 22.82 -1.64 -16.10
C VAL A 54 24.12 -2.06 -16.78
N LEU A 55 24.07 -3.16 -17.52
CA LEU A 55 25.18 -3.67 -18.31
C LEU A 55 24.85 -3.59 -19.78
N ARG A 56 25.84 -3.26 -20.60
CA ARG A 56 25.77 -3.47 -22.05
C ARG A 56 25.82 -4.98 -22.34
N ALA A 57 24.99 -5.43 -23.27
CA ALA A 57 24.92 -6.82 -23.71
C ALA A 57 24.82 -6.91 -25.22
N THR A 58 25.24 -8.02 -25.80
CA THR A 58 24.97 -8.33 -27.21
C THR A 58 24.37 -9.73 -27.36
N ASN A 59 23.52 -9.94 -28.36
CA ASN A 59 23.13 -11.31 -28.73
C ASN A 59 24.15 -11.92 -29.70
N THR A 60 23.90 -13.17 -30.09
CA THR A 60 24.77 -13.92 -31.03
C THR A 60 24.83 -13.32 -32.44
N SER A 61 23.88 -12.45 -32.80
CA SER A 61 23.84 -11.70 -34.06
C SER A 61 24.54 -10.34 -33.99
N GLY A 62 25.05 -9.95 -32.81
CA GLY A 62 25.71 -8.66 -32.58
C GLY A 62 24.76 -7.48 -32.30
N GLU A 63 23.47 -7.72 -32.14
CA GLU A 63 22.52 -6.70 -31.69
C GLU A 63 22.80 -6.32 -30.24
N VAL A 64 22.68 -5.03 -29.92
CA VAL A 64 23.08 -4.45 -28.63
C VAL A 64 21.87 -4.19 -27.75
N PHE A 65 21.99 -4.53 -26.47
CA PHE A 65 20.96 -4.38 -25.44
C PHE A 65 21.53 -3.80 -24.14
N ALA A 66 20.65 -3.23 -23.33
CA ALA A 66 20.89 -2.96 -21.93
C ALA A 66 20.23 -4.06 -21.08
N VAL A 67 20.97 -4.56 -20.10
CA VAL A 67 20.46 -5.53 -19.13
C VAL A 67 20.51 -4.92 -17.74
N LYS A 68 19.34 -4.68 -17.13
CA LYS A 68 19.26 -4.22 -15.73
C LYS A 68 19.17 -5.41 -14.79
N LEU A 69 20.13 -5.51 -13.89
CA LEU A 69 20.30 -6.58 -12.90
C LEU A 69 20.26 -6.00 -11.48
N LEU A 70 19.88 -6.79 -10.48
CA LEU A 70 20.05 -6.39 -9.07
C LEU A 70 21.54 -6.29 -8.68
N LYS A 71 21.87 -5.47 -7.66
CA LYS A 71 23.27 -5.30 -7.20
C LYS A 71 23.93 -6.60 -6.74
N ASN A 72 23.14 -7.47 -6.13
CA ASN A 72 23.56 -8.77 -5.61
C ASN A 72 23.16 -9.93 -6.52
N ASN A 73 23.01 -9.67 -7.83
CA ASN A 73 22.65 -10.67 -8.81
C ASN A 73 23.80 -11.68 -9.02
N ALA A 74 23.48 -12.98 -9.06
CA ALA A 74 24.42 -14.09 -9.21
C ALA A 74 25.28 -13.99 -10.48
N ILE A 75 24.78 -13.35 -11.53
CA ILE A 75 25.54 -13.08 -12.75
C ILE A 75 26.82 -12.29 -12.44
N LEU A 76 26.75 -11.34 -11.51
CA LEU A 76 27.85 -10.44 -11.13
C LEU A 76 28.81 -11.05 -10.09
N SER A 77 28.43 -12.15 -9.44
CA SER A 77 29.23 -12.82 -8.41
C SER A 77 29.10 -14.34 -8.55
N PRO A 78 30.14 -15.06 -9.02
CA PRO A 78 30.08 -16.51 -9.29
C PRO A 78 29.97 -17.40 -8.05
N ALA A 79 30.07 -16.84 -6.84
CA ALA A 79 29.67 -17.55 -5.63
C ALA A 79 28.17 -17.35 -5.44
N ALA A 80 27.40 -18.45 -5.42
CA ALA A 80 26.02 -18.43 -4.97
C ALA A 80 25.99 -17.67 -3.64
N PRO A 81 25.33 -16.51 -3.58
CA PRO A 81 25.41 -15.70 -2.37
C PRO A 81 24.78 -16.52 -1.25
N ASP A 82 25.57 -16.85 -0.23
CA ASP A 82 25.05 -17.39 1.03
C ASP A 82 24.27 -16.26 1.70
N ARG A 83 23.02 -16.08 1.25
CA ARG A 83 22.15 -14.98 1.67
C ARG A 83 21.64 -15.34 3.06
N SER A 84 21.96 -14.51 4.05
CA SER A 84 21.27 -14.56 5.34
C SER A 84 19.76 -14.39 5.13
N ALA A 85 18.96 -14.72 6.15
CA ALA A 85 17.51 -14.52 6.08
C ALA A 85 17.20 -13.08 5.64
N GLU A 86 17.72 -12.06 6.33
CA GLU A 86 17.54 -10.63 6.00
C GLU A 86 17.94 -10.27 4.56
N GLN A 87 19.10 -10.75 4.09
CA GLN A 87 19.57 -10.52 2.72
C GLN A 87 18.62 -11.12 1.68
N SER A 88 18.02 -12.28 1.99
CA SER A 88 17.00 -12.90 1.14
C SER A 88 15.71 -12.06 1.08
N ALA A 89 15.31 -11.37 2.15
CA ALA A 89 14.16 -10.44 2.08
C ALA A 89 14.44 -9.24 1.21
N ALA A 90 15.60 -8.62 1.44
CA ALA A 90 15.99 -7.44 0.70
C ALA A 90 16.07 -7.78 -0.79
N HIS A 91 16.59 -8.96 -1.13
CA HIS A 91 16.61 -9.47 -2.49
C HIS A 91 15.20 -9.69 -3.08
N LEU A 92 14.26 -10.28 -2.33
CA LEU A 92 12.86 -10.43 -2.77
C LEU A 92 12.17 -9.06 -2.97
N ALA A 93 12.36 -8.12 -2.04
CA ALA A 93 11.81 -6.77 -2.15
C ALA A 93 12.40 -6.01 -3.36
N ASN A 94 13.70 -6.17 -3.62
CA ASN A 94 14.35 -5.58 -4.79
C ASN A 94 13.90 -6.25 -6.10
N THR A 95 13.59 -7.55 -6.08
CA THR A 95 13.01 -8.29 -7.22
C THR A 95 11.64 -7.73 -7.58
N ALA A 96 10.76 -7.57 -6.59
CA ALA A 96 9.48 -6.92 -6.73
C ALA A 96 9.61 -5.48 -7.27
N ALA A 97 10.55 -4.71 -6.72
CA ALA A 97 10.83 -3.35 -7.14
C ALA A 97 11.29 -3.27 -8.61
N LEU A 98 12.15 -4.20 -9.05
CA LEU A 98 12.61 -4.32 -10.44
C LEU A 98 11.46 -4.71 -11.38
N PHE A 99 10.53 -5.56 -10.93
CA PHE A 99 9.36 -5.93 -11.72
C PHE A 99 8.38 -4.75 -11.90
N GLU A 100 8.15 -3.94 -10.87
CA GLU A 100 7.37 -2.71 -11.01
C GLU A 100 8.03 -1.71 -11.98
N GLU A 101 9.36 -1.59 -11.95
CA GLU A 101 10.09 -0.80 -12.93
C GLU A 101 9.87 -1.31 -14.36
N TYR A 102 9.93 -2.63 -14.57
CA TYR A 102 9.61 -3.24 -15.86
C TYR A 102 8.20 -2.86 -16.35
N ARG A 103 7.19 -2.88 -15.47
CA ARG A 103 5.81 -2.47 -15.82
C ARG A 103 5.72 -1.01 -16.23
N HIS A 104 6.40 -0.11 -15.50
CA HIS A 104 6.45 1.31 -15.86
C HIS A 104 7.13 1.52 -17.21
N LEU A 105 8.25 0.85 -17.45
CA LEU A 105 8.95 0.94 -18.73
C LEU A 105 8.10 0.40 -19.88
N CYS A 106 7.36 -0.70 -19.70
CA CYS A 106 6.43 -1.21 -20.73
C CYS A 106 5.39 -0.17 -21.13
N THR A 107 4.89 0.61 -20.17
CA THR A 107 3.86 1.64 -20.40
C THR A 107 4.39 2.76 -21.31
N VAL A 108 5.67 3.10 -21.20
CA VAL A 108 6.29 4.21 -21.96
C VAL A 108 7.18 3.75 -23.12
N SER A 109 7.38 2.45 -23.30
CA SER A 109 8.34 1.86 -24.25
C SER A 109 8.14 2.30 -25.71
N HIS A 110 6.92 2.68 -26.08
CA HIS A 110 6.56 3.14 -27.43
C HIS A 110 6.66 4.66 -27.60
N LEU A 111 6.74 5.40 -26.48
CA LEU A 111 6.78 6.85 -26.50
C LEU A 111 8.19 7.32 -26.85
N ARG A 112 8.26 8.34 -27.72
CA ARG A 112 9.51 9.07 -27.93
C ARG A 112 9.95 9.71 -26.61
N GLY A 113 11.25 9.63 -26.32
CA GLY A 113 11.80 10.14 -25.07
C GLY A 113 12.06 9.07 -24.01
N PHE A 114 11.76 7.80 -24.29
CA PHE A 114 11.96 6.68 -23.37
C PHE A 114 12.67 5.50 -24.07
N PRO A 115 13.31 4.59 -23.32
CA PRO A 115 13.94 3.40 -23.89
C PRO A 115 12.89 2.34 -24.26
N ARG A 116 13.12 1.61 -25.34
CA ARG A 116 12.31 0.42 -25.65
C ARG A 116 12.60 -0.69 -24.64
N VAL A 117 11.58 -1.46 -24.29
CA VAL A 117 11.72 -2.69 -23.48
C VAL A 117 11.43 -3.91 -24.31
N TYR A 118 12.27 -4.93 -24.17
CA TYR A 118 12.13 -6.19 -24.88
C TYR A 118 11.52 -7.29 -24.02
N GLY A 119 11.76 -7.27 -22.70
CA GLY A 119 11.13 -8.22 -21.80
C GLY A 119 11.76 -8.30 -20.41
N TYR A 120 11.19 -9.20 -19.61
CA TYR A 120 11.62 -9.53 -18.25
C TYR A 120 11.99 -11.00 -18.18
N GLY A 121 13.14 -11.33 -17.60
CA GLY A 121 13.60 -12.72 -17.54
C GLY A 121 14.35 -13.05 -16.27
N SER A 122 14.85 -14.28 -16.18
CA SER A 122 15.74 -14.71 -15.12
C SER A 122 16.90 -15.54 -15.65
N CYS A 123 18.00 -15.51 -14.91
CA CYS A 123 19.16 -16.36 -15.12
C CYS A 123 19.66 -16.77 -13.74
N GLU A 124 19.83 -18.07 -13.50
CA GLU A 124 20.16 -18.63 -12.19
C GLU A 124 19.19 -18.16 -11.09
N ASP A 125 17.89 -18.18 -11.40
CA ASP A 125 16.77 -17.70 -10.54
C ASP A 125 16.75 -16.19 -10.20
N ASP A 126 17.76 -15.41 -10.58
CA ASP A 126 17.79 -13.97 -10.33
C ASP A 126 17.19 -13.17 -11.52
N PRO A 127 16.36 -12.15 -11.26
CA PRO A 127 15.62 -11.42 -12.29
C PRO A 127 16.47 -10.41 -13.05
N LEU A 128 16.02 -10.09 -14.27
CA LEU A 128 16.56 -9.03 -15.10
C LEU A 128 15.52 -8.37 -16.01
N ILE A 129 15.81 -7.13 -16.41
CA ILE A 129 15.09 -6.42 -17.47
C ILE A 129 16.00 -6.38 -18.70
N LEU A 130 15.48 -6.79 -19.86
CA LEU A 130 16.13 -6.60 -21.15
C LEU A 130 15.47 -5.40 -21.86
N MET A 131 16.27 -4.38 -22.12
CA MET A 131 15.81 -3.12 -22.71
C MET A 131 16.82 -2.56 -23.70
N GLU A 132 16.46 -1.47 -24.36
CA GLU A 132 17.31 -0.75 -25.30
C GLU A 132 18.59 -0.25 -24.63
N TRP A 133 19.72 -0.52 -25.27
CA TRP A 133 20.94 0.23 -24.96
C TRP A 133 20.87 1.60 -25.62
N VAL A 134 20.68 2.63 -24.80
CA VAL A 134 20.64 4.01 -25.26
C VAL A 134 22.08 4.45 -25.57
N GLU A 135 22.48 4.39 -26.83
CA GLU A 135 23.74 5.00 -27.27
C GLU A 135 23.61 6.52 -27.15
N GLY A 136 24.37 7.13 -26.23
CA GLY A 136 24.21 8.53 -25.89
C GLY A 136 25.11 9.02 -24.77
N THR A 137 24.94 10.30 -24.42
CA THR A 137 25.67 10.97 -23.33
C THR A 137 24.66 11.51 -22.31
N SER A 138 24.83 11.19 -21.02
CA SER A 138 23.98 11.78 -19.97
C SER A 138 24.16 13.30 -19.89
N LEU A 139 23.13 14.06 -19.51
CA LEU A 139 23.23 15.50 -19.29
C LEU A 139 24.33 15.82 -18.27
N LYS A 140 24.52 14.97 -17.25
CA LYS A 140 25.63 15.07 -16.29
C LYS A 140 27.01 15.05 -16.98
N GLN A 141 27.21 14.18 -17.95
CA GLN A 141 28.46 14.07 -18.72
C GLN A 141 28.57 15.13 -19.81
N ALA A 142 27.45 15.52 -20.42
CA ALA A 142 27.40 16.55 -21.44
C ALA A 142 27.64 17.94 -20.86
N LEU A 143 27.28 18.18 -19.59
CA LEU A 143 27.34 19.49 -18.93
C LEU A 143 28.63 20.27 -19.23
N PRO A 144 29.85 19.71 -19.04
CA PRO A 144 31.10 20.44 -19.29
C PRO A 144 31.36 20.78 -20.77
N LEU A 145 30.68 20.09 -21.68
CA LEU A 145 30.81 20.25 -23.13
C LEU A 145 29.80 21.26 -23.70
N LEU A 146 28.75 21.57 -22.94
CA LEU A 146 27.74 22.55 -23.33
C LEU A 146 28.32 23.98 -23.27
N PRO A 147 27.86 24.91 -24.13
CA PRO A 147 28.32 26.29 -24.12
C PRO A 147 28.02 26.99 -22.78
N HIS A 148 29.07 27.39 -22.08
CA HIS A 148 28.98 28.18 -20.86
C HIS A 148 29.10 29.68 -21.15
N ASP A 149 28.47 30.48 -20.31
CA ASP A 149 28.67 31.92 -20.25
C ASP A 149 29.91 32.28 -19.38
N ALA A 150 30.17 33.58 -19.27
CA ALA A 150 31.29 34.10 -18.46
C ALA A 150 31.10 33.95 -16.94
N LEU A 151 29.89 33.70 -16.46
CA LEU A 151 29.54 33.55 -15.04
C LEU A 151 29.54 32.07 -14.59
N GLY A 152 29.81 31.14 -15.50
CA GLY A 152 29.96 29.72 -15.22
C GLY A 152 28.68 28.88 -15.33
N GLY A 153 27.57 29.47 -15.77
CA GLY A 153 26.35 28.75 -16.15
C GLY A 153 26.29 28.52 -17.66
N LEU A 154 25.32 27.73 -18.15
CA LEU A 154 25.06 27.59 -19.58
C LEU A 154 24.43 28.85 -20.17
N THR A 155 24.56 29.03 -21.48
CA THR A 155 23.84 30.10 -22.19
C THR A 155 22.33 29.91 -22.08
N THR A 156 21.57 31.01 -22.09
CA THR A 156 20.10 31.01 -21.96
C THR A 156 19.42 30.11 -22.98
N GLN A 157 19.84 30.19 -24.25
CA GLN A 157 19.35 29.33 -25.32
C GLN A 157 19.59 27.85 -25.04
N MET A 158 20.74 27.49 -24.46
CA MET A 158 21.08 26.11 -24.13
C MET A 158 20.25 25.57 -22.96
N VAL A 159 20.03 26.37 -21.93
CA VAL A 159 19.13 26.03 -20.80
C VAL A 159 17.72 25.78 -21.34
N ALA A 160 17.23 26.67 -22.20
CA ALA A 160 15.91 26.55 -22.80
C ALA A 160 15.79 25.33 -23.71
N ALA A 161 16.78 25.07 -24.56
CA ALA A 161 16.81 23.92 -25.46
C ALA A 161 16.75 22.58 -24.71
N VAL A 162 17.56 22.42 -23.65
CA VAL A 162 17.53 21.21 -22.82
C VAL A 162 16.19 21.05 -22.11
N GLY A 163 15.68 22.13 -21.49
CA GLY A 163 14.39 22.08 -20.79
C GLY A 163 13.21 21.80 -21.71
N ASN A 164 13.21 22.40 -22.90
CA ASN A 164 12.18 22.19 -23.92
C ASN A 164 12.15 20.72 -24.37
N ALA A 165 13.31 20.15 -24.68
CA ALA A 165 13.41 18.76 -25.11
C ALA A 165 12.90 17.78 -24.03
N VAL A 166 13.28 17.99 -22.77
CA VAL A 166 12.85 17.14 -21.66
C VAL A 166 11.35 17.29 -21.37
N LEU A 167 10.80 18.51 -21.39
CA LEU A 167 9.36 18.73 -21.24
C LEU A 167 8.56 18.05 -22.34
N ARG A 168 9.03 18.10 -23.60
CA ARG A 168 8.35 17.40 -24.69
C ARG A 168 8.30 15.89 -24.46
N ALA A 169 9.37 15.29 -23.93
CA ALA A 169 9.36 13.88 -23.56
C ALA A 169 8.36 13.58 -22.42
N LEU A 170 8.32 14.41 -21.37
CA LEU A 170 7.36 14.27 -20.27
C LEU A 170 5.91 14.43 -20.75
N LEU A 171 5.63 15.39 -21.64
CA LEU A 171 4.29 15.63 -22.19
C LEU A 171 3.76 14.45 -23.01
N MET A 172 4.64 13.62 -23.60
CA MET A 172 4.20 12.40 -24.29
C MET A 172 3.49 11.42 -23.34
N THR A 173 3.82 11.41 -22.04
CA THR A 173 3.17 10.52 -21.07
C THR A 173 1.75 10.98 -20.72
N GLN A 174 1.42 12.26 -20.92
CA GLN A 174 0.09 12.82 -20.64
C GLN A 174 -0.99 12.31 -21.61
N GLY A 175 -0.59 11.82 -22.79
CA GLY A 175 -1.49 11.19 -23.75
C GLY A 175 -1.93 9.76 -23.36
N LEU A 176 -1.32 9.18 -22.33
CA LEU A 176 -1.67 7.84 -21.84
C LEU A 176 -2.94 7.88 -20.98
N VAL A 177 -3.69 6.78 -20.98
CA VAL A 177 -4.87 6.60 -20.10
C VAL A 177 -4.51 6.86 -18.63
N ASN A 178 -3.32 6.42 -18.22
CA ASN A 178 -2.72 6.76 -16.94
C ASN A 178 -1.35 7.43 -17.19
N PRO A 179 -1.22 8.75 -16.97
CA PRO A 179 0.05 9.43 -17.12
C PRO A 179 1.13 8.90 -16.17
N VAL A 180 2.33 8.73 -16.70
CA VAL A 180 3.50 8.26 -15.93
C VAL A 180 4.30 9.44 -15.42
N ILE A 181 4.65 9.40 -14.13
CA ILE A 181 5.46 10.39 -13.43
C ILE A 181 6.79 9.73 -13.07
N HIS A 182 7.91 10.37 -13.42
CA HIS A 182 9.24 9.80 -13.28
C HIS A 182 9.75 9.79 -11.83
N ARG A 183 9.49 10.86 -11.05
CA ARG A 183 9.82 11.03 -9.61
C ARG A 183 11.30 11.06 -9.21
N ASP A 184 12.23 10.76 -10.12
CA ASP A 184 13.68 10.79 -9.87
C ASP A 184 14.44 11.38 -11.06
N LEU A 185 13.90 12.45 -11.64
CA LEU A 185 14.56 13.17 -12.71
C LEU A 185 15.83 13.87 -12.19
N SER A 186 16.96 13.61 -12.83
CA SER A 186 18.26 14.19 -12.52
C SER A 186 19.12 14.30 -13.78
N PRO A 187 20.22 15.07 -13.79
CA PRO A 187 21.12 15.13 -14.95
C PRO A 187 21.73 13.77 -15.34
N ALA A 188 21.81 12.81 -14.41
CA ALA A 188 22.29 11.46 -14.73
C ALA A 188 21.22 10.62 -15.46
N ASN A 189 19.95 10.91 -15.22
CA ASN A 189 18.81 10.16 -15.76
C ASN A 189 18.23 10.75 -17.06
N ILE A 190 18.85 11.79 -17.60
CA ILE A 190 18.53 12.38 -18.90
C ILE A 190 19.69 12.05 -19.84
N MET A 191 19.51 11.14 -20.79
CA MET A 191 20.50 10.83 -21.82
C MET A 191 20.14 11.53 -23.13
N PHE A 192 21.13 12.10 -23.82
CA PHE A 192 20.95 12.56 -25.20
C PHE A 192 21.40 11.46 -26.16
N ARG A 193 20.46 10.97 -26.98
CA ARG A 193 20.72 9.89 -27.96
C ARG A 193 21.67 10.39 -29.03
N THR A 194 22.71 9.61 -29.34
CA THR A 194 23.72 9.97 -30.35
C THR A 194 23.70 9.08 -31.60
N THR A 195 22.72 8.19 -31.72
CA THR A 195 22.56 7.26 -32.86
C THR A 195 22.34 7.98 -34.19
N SER A 196 21.57 9.07 -34.17
CA SER A 196 21.16 9.80 -35.38
C SER A 196 21.90 11.12 -35.55
N ARG A 197 22.19 11.82 -34.45
CA ARG A 197 22.93 13.09 -34.41
C ARG A 197 23.93 13.04 -33.26
N THR A 198 25.18 13.39 -33.54
CA THR A 198 26.22 13.55 -32.50
C THR A 198 25.81 14.62 -31.47
N LEU A 199 26.42 14.58 -30.29
CA LEU A 199 26.15 15.60 -29.26
C LEU A 199 26.52 17.00 -29.77
N GLU A 200 27.62 17.10 -30.53
CA GLU A 200 28.10 18.34 -31.13
C GLU A 200 27.08 18.94 -32.12
N GLN A 201 26.43 18.08 -32.94
CA GLN A 201 25.35 18.50 -33.83
C GLN A 201 24.13 18.98 -33.04
N GLN A 202 23.72 18.25 -31.99
CA GLN A 202 22.59 18.66 -31.15
C GLN A 202 22.84 19.98 -30.43
N ILE A 203 24.08 20.23 -30.00
CA ILE A 203 24.52 21.51 -29.40
C ILE A 203 24.47 22.62 -30.44
N ALA A 204 25.01 22.40 -31.64
CA ALA A 204 25.03 23.40 -32.71
C ALA A 204 23.62 23.78 -33.16
N ASP A 205 22.72 22.80 -33.22
CA ASP A 205 21.32 22.97 -33.62
C ASP A 205 20.42 23.43 -32.46
N CYS A 206 20.93 23.53 -31.22
CA CYS A 206 20.14 23.74 -30.00
C CYS A 206 18.91 22.81 -29.91
N SER A 207 19.06 21.56 -30.37
CA SER A 207 17.96 20.61 -30.55
C SER A 207 18.38 19.23 -30.04
N PHE A 208 17.91 18.88 -28.85
CA PHE A 208 18.26 17.64 -28.18
C PHE A 208 17.26 16.51 -28.43
N ASP A 209 17.75 15.27 -28.48
CA ASP A 209 16.95 14.05 -28.51
C ASP A 209 17.09 13.30 -27.17
N PRO A 210 16.29 13.67 -26.15
CA PRO A 210 16.44 13.10 -24.83
C PRO A 210 15.86 11.68 -24.75
N CYS A 211 16.39 10.91 -23.84
CA CYS A 211 15.87 9.63 -23.38
C CYS A 211 15.92 9.65 -21.85
N LEU A 212 14.74 9.64 -21.22
CA LEU A 212 14.58 9.58 -19.78
C LEU A 212 14.74 8.12 -19.35
N ILE A 213 15.69 7.87 -18.45
CA ILE A 213 16.08 6.53 -18.00
C ILE A 213 15.89 6.38 -16.48
N ASP A 214 15.93 5.14 -15.99
CA ASP A 214 15.73 4.79 -14.58
C ASP A 214 14.31 5.08 -14.06
N MET A 215 13.35 4.26 -14.53
CA MET A 215 11.95 4.31 -14.11
C MET A 215 11.70 3.59 -12.77
N GLY A 216 12.76 3.32 -12.02
CA GLY A 216 12.70 2.65 -10.73
C GLY A 216 11.78 3.38 -9.75
N SER A 217 11.76 4.71 -9.75
CA SER A 217 10.93 5.50 -8.82
C SER A 217 9.58 5.92 -9.40
N ALA A 218 9.28 5.55 -10.65
CA ALA A 218 8.13 6.05 -11.38
C ALA A 218 6.78 5.60 -10.79
N THR A 219 5.70 6.27 -11.17
CA THR A 219 4.33 5.93 -10.76
C THR A 219 3.30 6.35 -11.81
N MET A 220 2.07 5.86 -11.66
CA MET A 220 0.91 6.31 -12.44
C MET A 220 0.15 7.42 -11.68
N ALA A 221 -0.30 8.45 -12.38
CA ALA A 221 -1.09 9.53 -11.80
C ALA A 221 -2.48 9.05 -11.28
N LEU A 222 -3.09 8.12 -12.02
CA LEU A 222 -4.39 7.52 -11.73
C LEU A 222 -4.22 6.01 -11.45
N GLY A 223 -4.87 5.49 -10.40
CA GLY A 223 -4.81 4.07 -10.00
C GLY A 223 -4.58 3.84 -8.50
N ASP A 224 -4.87 2.61 -8.05
CA ASP A 224 -4.64 2.17 -6.67
C ASP A 224 -3.14 2.07 -6.37
N ALA A 225 -2.77 2.37 -5.11
CA ALA A 225 -1.38 2.33 -4.67
C ALA A 225 -0.80 0.91 -4.82
N THR A 226 0.16 0.74 -5.73
CA THR A 226 0.96 -0.49 -5.81
C THR A 226 1.90 -0.61 -4.60
N ILE A 227 2.34 -1.84 -4.37
CA ILE A 227 2.86 -2.42 -3.11
C ILE A 227 4.12 -1.77 -2.56
N THR A 228 4.79 -0.95 -3.35
CA THR A 228 6.10 -0.42 -3.01
C THR A 228 6.07 0.74 -2.01
N ARG A 229 5.13 0.81 -1.07
CA ARG A 229 5.18 1.78 0.05
C ARG A 229 6.44 1.69 0.93
N ARG A 230 7.23 0.60 0.89
CA ARG A 230 8.58 0.58 1.49
C ARG A 230 9.72 0.77 0.48
N ALA A 231 9.55 0.39 -0.78
CA ALA A 231 10.61 0.54 -1.79
C ALA A 231 10.57 1.92 -2.47
N ASP A 232 9.40 2.49 -2.76
CA ASP A 232 9.18 3.86 -3.26
C ASP A 232 9.62 4.94 -2.26
N ILE A 233 9.81 4.55 -1.00
CA ILE A 233 10.13 5.46 0.09
C ILE A 233 11.64 5.44 0.42
N TRP A 234 12.35 4.37 0.06
CA TRP A 234 13.82 4.26 0.20
C TRP A 234 14.57 4.35 -1.15
N ARG A 235 13.85 4.44 -2.27
CA ARG A 235 14.42 4.82 -3.56
C ARG A 235 14.91 6.25 -3.41
N PHE A 236 16.23 6.42 -3.35
CA PHE A 236 16.93 7.68 -3.17
C PHE A 236 16.58 8.66 -4.29
N ALA A 237 15.42 9.32 -4.21
CA ALA A 237 15.14 10.50 -5.02
C ALA A 237 16.31 11.44 -4.77
N THR A 238 16.99 11.86 -5.84
CA THR A 238 18.24 12.63 -5.69
C THR A 238 17.92 13.93 -4.94
N PRO A 239 18.30 14.11 -3.65
CA PRO A 239 17.71 15.18 -2.82
C PRO A 239 17.95 16.57 -3.37
N ALA A 240 19.04 16.75 -4.13
CA ALA A 240 19.36 17.96 -4.89
C ALA A 240 18.20 18.45 -5.77
N TYR A 241 17.49 17.53 -6.44
CA TYR A 241 16.47 17.87 -7.45
C TYR A 241 15.05 17.48 -7.01
N ALA A 242 14.90 16.49 -6.13
CA ALA A 242 13.59 15.97 -5.72
C ALA A 242 12.68 17.03 -5.08
N ALA A 243 11.39 17.02 -5.41
CA ALA A 243 10.40 17.90 -4.78
C ALA A 243 10.27 17.64 -3.26
N PRO A 244 9.93 18.65 -2.42
CA PRO A 244 9.86 18.47 -0.96
C PRO A 244 8.97 17.29 -0.53
N GLU A 245 7.81 17.12 -1.16
CA GLU A 245 6.88 16.02 -0.91
C GLU A 245 7.47 14.62 -1.20
N MET A 246 8.50 14.52 -2.03
CA MET A 246 9.24 13.27 -2.24
C MET A 246 10.22 12.96 -1.10
N LEU A 247 10.52 13.94 -0.25
CA LEU A 247 11.53 13.87 0.81
C LEU A 247 10.94 13.75 2.22
N THR A 248 9.61 13.66 2.36
CA THR A 248 8.89 13.49 3.63
C THR A 248 7.76 12.48 3.52
N GLN A 249 7.35 11.88 4.63
CA GLN A 249 6.10 11.09 4.71
C GLN A 249 5.13 11.67 5.74
N ASP A 250 5.51 12.77 6.42
CA ASP A 250 4.83 13.38 7.58
C ASP A 250 3.85 14.50 7.14
N ILE A 251 3.22 14.37 5.97
CA ILE A 251 2.23 15.34 5.51
C ILE A 251 0.94 14.64 5.07
N GLU A 252 -0.19 15.20 5.48
CA GLU A 252 -1.52 14.71 5.10
C GLU A 252 -1.68 14.74 3.58
N GLY A 253 -2.33 13.72 3.00
CA GLY A 253 -2.52 13.63 1.56
C GLY A 253 -1.24 13.34 0.74
N ILE A 254 -0.12 12.97 1.38
CA ILE A 254 1.17 12.74 0.68
C ILE A 254 1.08 11.75 -0.49
N ALA A 255 0.22 10.74 -0.41
CA ALA A 255 0.02 9.78 -1.49
C ALA A 255 -0.62 10.40 -2.75
N ALA A 256 -1.46 11.42 -2.59
CA ALA A 256 -2.01 12.18 -3.70
C ALA A 256 -0.97 13.17 -4.25
N LEU A 257 -0.27 13.89 -3.36
CA LEU A 257 0.80 14.81 -3.74
C LEU A 257 1.90 14.10 -4.55
N ARG A 258 2.30 12.90 -4.15
CA ARG A 258 3.31 12.10 -4.87
C ARG A 258 2.83 11.57 -6.22
N ARG A 259 1.55 11.66 -6.54
CA ARG A 259 0.98 11.29 -7.86
C ARG A 259 0.72 12.51 -8.74
N SER A 260 1.28 13.67 -8.38
CA SER A 260 1.17 14.88 -9.18
C SER A 260 2.32 14.99 -10.19
N PRO A 261 2.04 15.31 -11.47
CA PRO A 261 3.08 15.64 -12.45
C PRO A 261 3.95 16.84 -12.06
N ALA A 262 3.46 17.69 -11.15
CA ALA A 262 4.19 18.83 -10.58
C ALA A 262 5.52 18.43 -9.88
N ILE A 263 5.73 17.14 -9.58
CA ILE A 263 6.99 16.61 -9.06
C ILE A 263 8.10 16.69 -10.10
N ASP A 264 7.82 16.25 -11.33
CA ASP A 264 8.81 16.26 -12.40
C ASP A 264 9.08 17.69 -12.89
N VAL A 265 8.07 18.58 -12.84
CA VAL A 265 8.26 20.02 -13.06
C VAL A 265 9.24 20.61 -12.05
N TYR A 266 9.09 20.28 -10.76
CA TYR A 266 10.02 20.76 -9.72
C TYR A 266 11.45 20.25 -9.97
N ALA A 267 11.58 18.96 -10.29
CA ALA A 267 12.87 18.34 -10.55
C ALA A 267 13.56 18.96 -11.77
N LEU A 268 12.83 19.12 -12.88
CA LEU A 268 13.35 19.79 -14.07
C LEU A 268 13.72 21.25 -13.77
N SER A 269 12.90 21.99 -13.05
CA SER A 269 13.20 23.37 -12.67
C SER A 269 14.46 23.47 -11.82
N SER A 270 14.69 22.50 -10.91
CA SER A 270 15.92 22.40 -10.13
C SER A 270 17.14 22.10 -11.01
N ILE A 271 16.98 21.31 -12.07
CA ILE A 271 18.02 21.07 -13.08
C ILE A 271 18.29 22.34 -13.86
N LEU A 272 17.27 23.01 -14.40
CA LEU A 272 17.41 24.26 -15.17
C LEU A 272 18.04 25.37 -14.34
N TYR A 273 17.70 25.48 -13.06
CA TYR A 273 18.38 26.37 -12.11
C TYR A 273 19.88 26.09 -12.08
N GLN A 274 20.28 24.83 -11.99
CA GLN A 274 21.69 24.44 -11.99
C GLN A 274 22.36 24.72 -13.32
N LEU A 275 21.69 24.43 -14.43
CA LEU A 275 22.23 24.72 -15.76
C LEU A 275 22.45 26.23 -15.93
N TYR A 276 21.50 27.06 -15.51
CA TYR A 276 21.57 28.51 -15.67
C TYR A 276 22.61 29.17 -14.76
N SER A 277 22.74 28.71 -13.50
CA SER A 277 23.59 29.37 -12.49
C SER A 277 24.92 28.67 -12.18
N GLY A 278 25.11 27.45 -12.68
CA GLY A 278 26.22 26.57 -12.31
C GLY A 278 26.12 25.96 -10.90
N ARG A 279 25.09 26.29 -10.10
CA ARG A 279 24.92 25.84 -8.71
C ARG A 279 23.53 25.25 -8.48
N LYS A 280 23.39 24.34 -7.52
CA LYS A 280 22.07 23.76 -7.17
C LYS A 280 21.21 24.78 -6.40
N PRO A 281 19.86 24.69 -6.45
CA PRO A 281 18.98 25.62 -5.71
C PRO A 281 19.18 25.61 -4.20
N PHE A 282 19.53 24.44 -3.66
CA PHE A 282 19.87 24.22 -2.26
C PHE A 282 21.23 23.54 -2.18
N ASP A 283 22.12 24.12 -1.39
CA ASP A 283 23.45 23.55 -1.13
C ASP A 283 23.43 22.77 0.19
N PHE A 284 23.24 21.46 0.09
CA PHE A 284 23.20 20.58 1.26
C PHE A 284 24.56 20.35 1.92
N GLU A 285 25.67 20.73 1.28
CA GLU A 285 27.02 20.59 1.82
C GLU A 285 27.42 21.81 2.68
N SER A 286 26.91 23.01 2.35
CA SER A 286 27.17 24.24 3.11
C SER A 286 26.06 24.66 4.08
N THR A 287 24.84 24.12 3.90
CA THR A 287 23.75 24.32 4.87
C THR A 287 23.98 23.39 6.07
N ASP A 288 23.59 23.83 7.27
CA ASP A 288 23.53 23.04 8.52
C ASP A 288 22.49 21.88 8.43
N ALA A 289 22.44 21.16 7.30
CA ALA A 289 21.67 19.95 7.09
C ALA A 289 22.04 18.86 8.11
N ALA A 290 23.29 18.90 8.61
CA ALA A 290 23.73 18.10 9.76
C ALA A 290 23.01 18.46 11.08
N ALA A 291 22.58 19.72 11.25
CA ALA A 291 21.84 20.17 12.44
C ALA A 291 20.33 19.90 12.34
N THR A 292 19.76 19.90 11.13
CA THR A 292 18.31 19.67 10.90
C THR A 292 17.97 18.21 10.60
N GLY A 293 18.91 17.43 10.06
CA GLY A 293 18.74 16.00 9.73
C GLY A 293 17.73 15.67 8.62
N SER A 294 17.16 16.68 7.93
CA SER A 294 16.06 16.49 6.98
C SER A 294 16.13 17.42 5.77
N PHE A 295 16.27 16.85 4.56
CA PHE A 295 16.24 17.59 3.30
C PHE A 295 14.89 18.29 3.04
N TYR A 296 13.78 17.68 3.49
CA TYR A 296 12.45 18.28 3.42
C TYR A 296 12.38 19.60 4.20
N LEU A 297 12.89 19.62 5.43
CA LEU A 297 12.89 20.82 6.26
C LEU A 297 13.75 21.93 5.65
N VAL A 298 14.91 21.58 5.06
CA VAL A 298 15.71 22.56 4.33
C VAL A 298 14.89 23.19 3.21
N LYS A 299 14.27 22.39 2.35
CA LYS A 299 13.50 22.91 1.20
C LYS A 299 12.22 23.67 1.57
N THR A 300 11.64 23.43 2.74
CA THR A 300 10.38 24.07 3.18
C THR A 300 10.58 25.23 4.13
N LYS A 301 11.70 25.28 4.85
CA LYS A 301 11.99 26.35 5.83
C LYS A 301 13.02 27.36 5.35
N THR A 302 13.80 27.02 4.33
CA THR A 302 14.76 27.94 3.70
C THR A 302 14.28 28.29 2.29
N LYS A 303 14.57 29.52 1.85
CA LYS A 303 14.34 29.92 0.46
C LYS A 303 15.53 29.47 -0.38
N PRO A 304 15.32 28.97 -1.61
CA PRO A 304 16.42 28.76 -2.54
C PRO A 304 17.11 30.11 -2.81
N ALA A 305 18.41 30.09 -3.11
CA ALA A 305 19.10 31.31 -3.50
C ALA A 305 18.42 31.90 -4.75
N PRO A 306 18.09 33.20 -4.77
CA PRO A 306 17.43 33.79 -5.93
C PRO A 306 18.34 33.72 -7.16
N LEU A 307 17.76 33.42 -8.32
CA LEU A 307 18.41 33.62 -9.60
C LEU A 307 18.22 35.06 -10.03
N GLU A 308 19.31 35.71 -10.43
CA GLU A 308 19.28 37.03 -11.04
C GLU A 308 19.38 36.88 -12.57
N PRO A 309 18.51 37.54 -13.36
CA PRO A 309 18.65 37.61 -14.81
C PRO A 309 20.01 38.22 -15.20
N ARG A 310 20.72 37.60 -16.15
CA ARG A 310 22.01 38.14 -16.63
C ARG A 310 21.81 39.34 -17.56
N CYS A 311 20.65 39.41 -18.20
CA CYS A 311 20.17 40.53 -19.00
C CYS A 311 18.62 40.56 -18.96
N GLU A 312 18.00 41.64 -19.47
CA GLU A 312 16.53 41.78 -19.54
C GLU A 312 15.86 40.63 -20.30
N GLY A 313 16.54 40.06 -21.31
CA GLY A 313 16.02 38.92 -22.07
C GLY A 313 15.87 37.63 -21.25
N ASP A 314 16.60 37.49 -20.14
CA ASP A 314 16.58 36.28 -19.30
C ASP A 314 15.43 36.29 -18.27
N GLU A 315 14.70 37.40 -18.11
CA GLU A 315 13.70 37.57 -17.05
C GLU A 315 12.63 36.48 -17.04
N ALA A 316 12.03 36.17 -18.20
CA ALA A 316 10.97 35.17 -18.28
C ALA A 316 11.50 33.76 -17.96
N LEU A 317 12.70 33.42 -18.45
CA LEU A 317 13.36 32.15 -18.12
C LEU A 317 13.63 32.01 -16.62
N VAL A 318 14.20 33.04 -16.00
CA VAL A 318 14.48 33.04 -14.56
C VAL A 318 13.20 32.93 -13.74
N GLN A 319 12.16 33.69 -14.10
CA GLN A 319 10.87 33.65 -13.40
C GLN A 319 10.22 32.27 -13.48
N ILE A 320 10.20 31.63 -14.65
CA ILE A 320 9.58 30.31 -14.80
C ILE A 320 10.35 29.22 -14.04
N ILE A 321 11.69 29.27 -14.04
CA ILE A 321 12.54 28.37 -13.25
C ILE A 321 12.26 28.54 -11.75
N MET A 322 12.27 29.79 -11.25
CA MET A 322 12.04 30.07 -9.83
C MET A 322 10.63 29.70 -9.39
N LYS A 323 9.63 29.91 -10.25
CA LYS A 323 8.24 29.47 -10.00
C LYS A 323 8.14 27.94 -9.93
N GLY A 324 8.88 27.22 -10.78
CA GLY A 324 8.88 25.77 -10.81
C GLY A 324 9.47 25.08 -9.58
N ILE A 325 10.36 25.74 -8.84
CA ILE A 325 10.91 25.24 -7.57
C ILE A 325 10.12 25.70 -6.33
N SER A 326 8.86 26.12 -6.50
CA SER A 326 7.97 26.49 -5.39
C SER A 326 7.66 25.29 -4.49
N VAL A 327 7.54 25.53 -3.19
CA VAL A 327 7.24 24.50 -2.18
C VAL A 327 5.86 23.89 -2.47
N GLU A 328 4.83 24.73 -2.57
CA GLU A 328 3.47 24.30 -2.85
C GLU A 328 3.32 23.87 -4.31
N GLN A 329 2.71 22.70 -4.54
CA GLN A 329 2.53 22.17 -5.90
C GLN A 329 1.68 23.08 -6.78
N GLY A 330 0.64 23.72 -6.21
CA GLY A 330 -0.27 24.59 -6.95
C GLY A 330 0.36 25.90 -7.44
N ASP A 331 1.49 26.32 -6.87
CA ASP A 331 2.20 27.53 -7.29
C ASP A 331 3.16 27.27 -8.46
N ARG A 332 3.49 26.00 -8.73
CA ARG A 332 4.36 25.59 -9.83
C ARG A 332 3.63 25.78 -11.17
N PRO A 333 4.35 26.13 -12.25
CA PRO A 333 3.75 26.19 -13.58
C PRO A 333 3.38 24.78 -14.05
N THR A 334 2.43 24.68 -14.96
CA THR A 334 2.21 23.41 -15.68
C THR A 334 3.33 23.16 -16.67
N GLU A 335 3.48 21.91 -17.12
CA GLU A 335 4.42 21.51 -18.16
C GLU A 335 4.23 22.35 -19.44
N GLN A 336 2.97 22.62 -19.80
CA GLN A 336 2.62 23.42 -20.97
C GLN A 336 3.04 24.89 -20.82
N GLN A 337 2.79 25.49 -19.65
CA GLN A 337 3.20 26.87 -19.36
C GLN A 337 4.72 27.02 -19.40
N MET A 338 5.44 26.05 -18.84
CA MET A 338 6.89 26.06 -18.89
C MET A 338 7.40 25.88 -20.33
N LEU A 339 6.81 24.96 -21.10
CA LEU A 339 7.18 24.72 -22.49
C LEU A 339 7.01 25.99 -23.35
N GLU A 340 5.91 26.72 -23.16
CA GLU A 340 5.63 27.98 -23.86
C GLU A 340 6.74 29.01 -23.62
N VAL A 341 7.13 29.23 -22.36
CA VAL A 341 8.21 30.16 -22.02
C VAL A 341 9.55 29.69 -22.60
N LEU A 342 9.90 28.42 -22.47
CA LEU A 342 11.17 27.90 -23.00
C LEU A 342 11.24 27.97 -24.53
N SER A 343 10.11 27.80 -25.22
CA SER A 343 10.06 27.84 -26.69
C SER A 343 10.37 29.24 -27.25
N ALA A 344 10.10 30.30 -26.51
CA ALA A 344 10.39 31.68 -26.93
C ALA A 344 11.90 31.98 -27.07
N TYR A 345 12.76 31.12 -26.53
CA TYR A 345 14.22 31.23 -26.61
C TYR A 345 14.83 30.38 -27.73
N LEU A 346 13.99 29.71 -28.54
CA LEU A 346 14.36 28.86 -29.66
C LEU A 346 13.94 29.53 -30.98
N THR A 347 14.60 29.21 -32.10
CA THR A 347 14.30 29.86 -33.39
C THR A 347 13.19 29.16 -34.17
N ASP A 348 12.47 29.85 -35.05
CA ASP A 348 11.28 29.32 -35.76
C ASP A 348 11.53 28.05 -36.60
N ALA A 349 12.78 27.81 -37.04
CA ALA A 349 13.16 26.56 -37.72
C ALA A 349 13.05 25.32 -36.82
N GLU A 350 12.89 25.52 -35.51
CA GLU A 350 12.92 24.51 -34.45
C GLU A 350 11.53 24.25 -33.85
N SER A 351 10.52 25.02 -34.25
CA SER A 351 9.09 24.85 -33.88
C SER A 351 8.39 23.78 -34.72
N GLU A 352 8.75 23.66 -36.01
CA GLU A 352 8.16 22.69 -36.95
C GLU A 352 9.07 21.46 -37.16
N GLY A 353 9.11 20.57 -36.16
CA GLY A 353 9.90 19.35 -36.17
C GLY A 353 9.10 18.07 -36.44
N ARG A 354 8.48 17.97 -37.63
CA ARG A 354 8.04 16.73 -38.32
C ARG A 354 7.23 15.73 -37.47
N GLU A 355 5.92 15.97 -37.39
CA GLU A 355 4.92 14.94 -37.07
C GLU A 355 4.95 13.85 -38.16
N GLY A 356 5.77 12.82 -37.96
CA GLY A 356 5.51 11.52 -38.53
C GLY A 356 4.38 10.89 -37.73
N THR A 357 3.17 10.90 -38.29
CA THR A 357 2.00 10.17 -37.78
C THR A 357 2.28 8.67 -37.82
N GLY A 358 2.97 8.17 -36.79
CA GLY A 358 2.95 6.77 -36.42
C GLY A 358 1.67 6.52 -35.63
N ASP A 359 0.66 5.99 -36.33
CA ASP A 359 -0.57 5.49 -35.76
C ASP A 359 -0.23 4.29 -34.85
N GLU A 360 0.07 4.52 -33.57
CA GLU A 360 0.34 3.46 -32.59
C GLU A 360 -0.62 3.61 -31.42
N ALA A 361 -1.76 2.93 -31.54
CA ALA A 361 -2.70 2.72 -30.45
C ALA A 361 -1.98 2.10 -29.24
N ALA A 362 -2.32 2.59 -28.03
CA ALA A 362 -1.89 1.98 -26.79
C ALA A 362 -2.25 0.49 -26.79
N ILE A 363 -1.24 -0.38 -26.74
CA ILE A 363 -1.44 -1.83 -26.69
C ILE A 363 -1.97 -2.18 -25.30
N ASP A 364 -3.15 -2.80 -25.27
CA ASP A 364 -3.67 -3.46 -24.07
C ASP A 364 -2.80 -4.68 -23.74
N ILE A 365 -2.03 -4.57 -22.66
CA ILE A 365 -1.04 -5.55 -22.20
C ILE A 365 -1.69 -6.91 -21.90
N ASP A 366 -3.02 -6.95 -21.67
CA ASP A 366 -3.79 -8.17 -21.41
C ASP A 366 -4.39 -8.85 -22.67
N SER A 367 -4.18 -8.29 -23.87
CA SER A 367 -4.92 -8.70 -25.07
C SER A 367 -4.19 -9.61 -26.09
N GLY A 368 -2.91 -9.95 -25.87
CA GLY A 368 -2.09 -10.71 -26.85
C GLY A 368 -1.32 -11.91 -26.29
N THR A 369 -1.06 -12.91 -27.13
CA THR A 369 -0.17 -14.05 -26.79
C THR A 369 1.29 -13.60 -26.76
N HIS A 370 1.79 -13.27 -25.57
CA HIS A 370 3.21 -13.04 -25.29
C HIS A 370 4.01 -14.35 -25.40
N LEU A 371 5.31 -14.26 -25.72
CA LEU A 371 6.20 -15.42 -25.70
C LEU A 371 6.43 -15.87 -24.26
N LYS A 372 5.55 -16.74 -23.74
CA LYS A 372 5.74 -17.37 -22.42
C LYS A 372 6.65 -18.59 -22.53
N VAL A 373 7.87 -18.48 -22.00
CA VAL A 373 8.80 -19.60 -21.81
C VAL A 373 9.15 -19.63 -20.32
N ASP A 374 8.56 -20.59 -19.58
CA ASP A 374 8.68 -20.79 -18.12
C ASP A 374 8.67 -19.48 -17.31
N VAL A 375 7.54 -19.11 -16.71
CA VAL A 375 7.20 -17.69 -16.55
C VAL A 375 7.89 -17.00 -15.34
N ALA A 376 8.95 -16.22 -15.60
CA ALA A 376 9.55 -15.32 -14.60
C ALA A 376 8.62 -14.22 -14.10
N GLY A 377 7.76 -13.68 -14.98
CA GLY A 377 6.81 -12.61 -14.63
C GLY A 377 5.71 -13.08 -13.66
N GLU A 378 5.23 -14.32 -13.79
CA GLU A 378 4.28 -14.94 -12.86
C GLU A 378 4.98 -15.23 -11.53
N ARG A 379 6.20 -15.81 -11.54
CA ARG A 379 6.99 -16.01 -10.31
C ARG A 379 7.34 -14.69 -9.61
N ALA A 380 7.63 -13.62 -10.36
CA ALA A 380 7.88 -12.30 -9.80
C ALA A 380 6.60 -11.63 -9.28
N ARG A 381 5.43 -11.85 -9.90
CA ARG A 381 4.11 -11.47 -9.37
C ARG A 381 3.76 -12.24 -8.12
N GLU A 382 3.98 -13.55 -8.09
CA GLU A 382 3.83 -14.40 -6.92
C GLU A 382 4.80 -13.98 -5.81
N ILE A 383 6.06 -13.67 -6.13
CA ILE A 383 7.02 -13.08 -5.18
C ILE A 383 6.59 -11.68 -4.75
N LEU A 384 5.96 -10.87 -5.60
CA LEU A 384 5.43 -9.57 -5.23
C LEU A 384 4.25 -9.72 -4.26
N GLU A 385 3.35 -10.68 -4.50
CA GLU A 385 2.24 -11.08 -3.64
C GLU A 385 2.74 -11.73 -2.35
N GLN A 386 3.77 -12.55 -2.43
CA GLN A 386 4.40 -13.26 -1.33
C GLN A 386 5.42 -12.40 -0.58
N ALA A 387 5.96 -11.33 -1.15
CA ALA A 387 6.71 -10.28 -0.44
C ALA A 387 5.73 -9.25 0.14
N ARG A 388 4.57 -9.02 -0.49
CA ARG A 388 3.38 -8.44 0.16
C ARG A 388 3.10 -9.24 1.44
N HIS A 389 3.07 -10.57 1.35
CA HIS A 389 2.82 -11.49 2.44
C HIS A 389 4.00 -11.58 3.45
N ASP A 390 5.24 -11.73 3.00
CA ASP A 390 6.47 -11.95 3.78
C ASP A 390 7.09 -10.68 4.35
N ALA A 391 6.85 -9.50 3.77
CA ALA A 391 7.13 -8.24 4.46
C ALA A 391 6.15 -8.02 5.63
N MET A 392 4.99 -8.71 5.62
CA MET A 392 4.12 -8.87 6.79
C MET A 392 4.65 -9.98 7.73
N THR A 393 5.25 -11.06 7.21
CA THR A 393 5.77 -12.19 8.02
C THR A 393 7.16 -11.96 8.67
N ARG A 394 8.14 -11.34 8.01
CA ARG A 394 9.53 -11.16 8.48
C ARG A 394 9.69 -10.09 9.57
N ARG A 395 8.70 -9.23 9.76
CA ARG A 395 8.61 -8.39 10.98
C ARG A 395 8.40 -9.23 12.25
N ARG A 396 7.98 -10.49 12.14
CA ARG A 396 7.88 -11.45 13.27
C ARG A 396 9.25 -11.89 13.81
N PHE A 397 10.33 -11.86 13.01
CA PHE A 397 11.65 -12.41 13.41
C PHE A 397 12.63 -11.37 14.00
N ILE A 398 12.59 -10.10 13.57
CA ILE A 398 13.45 -9.05 14.15
C ILE A 398 13.03 -8.68 15.59
N ILE A 399 11.75 -8.92 15.95
CA ILE A 399 11.25 -8.74 17.33
C ILE A 399 11.66 -9.94 18.24
N GLY A 400 12.13 -11.06 17.67
CA GLY A 400 12.56 -12.25 18.41
C GLY A 400 14.03 -12.25 18.87
N GLY A 401 14.82 -11.24 18.52
CA GLY A 401 16.28 -11.23 18.72
C GLY A 401 16.83 -10.57 19.98
N VAL A 402 16.00 -10.19 20.96
CA VAL A 402 16.45 -9.64 22.25
C VAL A 402 15.86 -10.44 23.41
N VAL A 403 16.30 -11.70 23.54
CA VAL A 403 16.17 -12.47 24.79
C VAL A 403 17.52 -13.06 25.13
N ALA A 404 18.49 -12.19 25.45
CA ALA A 404 19.70 -12.57 26.20
C ALA A 404 20.46 -11.33 26.71
N ALA A 405 19.86 -10.58 27.64
CA ALA A 405 20.57 -9.92 28.75
C ALA A 405 19.55 -9.14 29.60
N VAL A 406 19.20 -9.73 30.75
CA VAL A 406 18.58 -9.02 31.86
C VAL A 406 19.64 -8.13 32.51
N ALA A 407 19.23 -6.90 32.84
CA ALA A 407 19.86 -5.90 33.72
C ALA A 407 20.70 -4.76 33.08
N GLY A 408 20.19 -3.54 33.21
CA GLY A 408 21.02 -2.34 33.42
C GLY A 408 20.72 -1.10 32.57
N LEU A 409 20.20 -0.05 33.23
CA LEU A 409 20.27 1.39 32.89
C LEU A 409 19.39 1.84 31.69
N GLY A 410 18.67 2.95 31.67
CA GLY A 410 18.63 4.14 32.52
C GLY A 410 18.22 5.34 31.63
N VAL A 411 17.03 5.89 31.89
CA VAL A 411 16.47 7.25 31.61
C VAL A 411 17.05 8.13 30.47
N ILE A 412 16.12 8.73 29.71
CA ILE A 412 16.01 10.11 29.12
C ILE A 412 15.50 9.97 27.66
N GLY A 413 14.40 10.59 27.19
CA GLY A 413 13.58 11.66 27.73
C GLY A 413 12.22 11.75 27.03
N ALA A 414 11.33 12.53 27.63
CA ALA A 414 9.91 12.60 27.34
C ALA A 414 9.54 13.57 26.21
N ALA A 415 8.51 13.18 25.46
CA ALA A 415 7.37 13.95 24.94
C ALA A 415 7.59 15.29 24.20
N THR A 416 7.24 15.27 22.91
CA THR A 416 6.42 16.31 22.27
C THR A 416 5.41 15.65 21.31
N HIS A 417 4.16 16.12 21.38
CA HIS A 417 3.00 15.66 20.62
C HIS A 417 3.08 15.99 19.12
N GLY A 418 2.55 15.10 18.28
CA GLY A 418 2.26 15.31 16.86
C GLY A 418 2.09 13.97 16.14
N PHE A 419 0.88 13.71 15.63
CA PHE A 419 0.48 12.50 14.90
C PHE A 419 1.25 12.29 13.58
N GLY A 420 1.58 11.02 13.27
CA GLY A 420 2.25 10.53 12.03
C GLY A 420 3.73 10.92 11.96
N ILE A 421 4.75 10.16 11.59
CA ILE A 421 5.08 8.81 11.11
C ILE A 421 5.44 7.69 12.15
N PRO A 422 5.70 7.91 13.46
CA PRO A 422 6.31 6.87 14.31
C PRO A 422 5.52 5.55 14.36
N ASP A 423 4.19 5.65 14.31
CA ASP A 423 3.30 4.51 14.44
C ASP A 423 3.44 3.54 13.24
N TYR A 424 3.50 4.05 12.01
CA TYR A 424 3.65 3.20 10.81
C TYR A 424 5.01 2.48 10.75
N LEU A 425 6.07 3.15 11.22
CA LEU A 425 7.41 2.56 11.35
C LEU A 425 7.41 1.41 12.38
N ASP A 426 6.59 1.49 13.43
CA ASP A 426 6.36 0.44 14.43
C ASP A 426 5.39 -0.66 13.98
N GLY A 427 4.79 -0.56 12.79
CA GLY A 427 3.83 -1.55 12.26
C GLY A 427 2.37 -1.30 12.61
N ILE A 428 2.05 -0.09 13.06
CA ILE A 428 0.68 0.38 13.29
C ILE A 428 0.08 0.84 11.94
N ARG A 429 -1.22 0.58 11.74
CA ARG A 429 -1.96 0.88 10.50
C ARG A 429 -3.00 1.95 10.71
N GLY A 430 -3.28 2.75 9.67
CA GLY A 430 -4.17 3.90 9.76
C GLY A 430 -5.64 3.55 10.01
N THR A 431 -6.10 2.37 9.56
CA THR A 431 -7.45 1.89 9.81
C THR A 431 -7.45 0.42 10.24
N LEU A 432 -8.56 -0.05 10.80
CA LEU A 432 -8.73 -1.45 11.19
C LEU A 432 -8.56 -2.40 9.98
N ASP A 433 -9.04 -2.01 8.80
CA ASP A 433 -9.04 -2.87 7.60
C ASP A 433 -7.63 -3.12 7.04
N ASP A 434 -6.72 -2.15 7.25
CA ASP A 434 -5.32 -2.22 6.85
C ASP A 434 -4.49 -3.24 7.64
N TYR A 435 -5.02 -3.78 8.76
CA TYR A 435 -4.38 -4.85 9.52
C TYR A 435 -4.73 -6.23 8.97
N THR A 436 -3.77 -7.15 8.97
CA THR A 436 -4.06 -8.58 8.78
C THR A 436 -4.61 -9.21 10.07
N TRP A 437 -5.27 -10.36 9.97
CA TRP A 437 -5.78 -11.10 11.12
C TRP A 437 -4.67 -11.49 12.12
N ASP A 438 -3.52 -11.91 11.61
CA ASP A 438 -2.32 -12.19 12.41
C ASP A 438 -1.82 -10.96 13.20
N GLN A 439 -1.84 -9.77 12.58
CA GLN A 439 -1.43 -8.53 13.24
C GLN A 439 -2.44 -8.13 14.32
N LEU A 440 -3.74 -8.26 14.05
CA LEU A 440 -4.77 -7.99 15.04
C LEU A 440 -4.69 -8.98 16.21
N GLN A 441 -4.34 -10.25 15.96
CA GLN A 441 -4.10 -11.23 17.02
C GLN A 441 -2.90 -10.83 17.88
N GLU A 442 -1.79 -10.37 17.28
CA GLU A 442 -0.63 -9.89 18.06
C GLU A 442 -0.99 -8.66 18.92
N ILE A 443 -1.75 -7.71 18.36
CA ILE A 443 -2.25 -6.55 19.10
C ILE A 443 -3.18 -6.99 20.24
N SER A 444 -4.05 -7.95 19.97
CA SER A 444 -4.93 -8.55 20.97
C SER A 444 -4.13 -9.17 22.12
N LEU A 445 -3.09 -9.94 21.82
CA LEU A 445 -2.20 -10.54 22.82
C LEU A 445 -1.46 -9.47 23.64
N LYS A 446 -1.02 -8.35 23.04
CA LYS A 446 -0.41 -7.22 23.75
C LYS A 446 -1.41 -6.55 24.70
N ILE A 447 -2.63 -6.33 24.24
CA ILE A 447 -3.72 -5.78 25.04
C ILE A 447 -4.05 -6.72 26.21
N LYS A 448 -4.13 -8.03 25.96
CA LYS A 448 -4.33 -9.08 26.98
C LYS A 448 -3.22 -9.09 28.03
N ALA A 449 -1.97 -8.87 27.62
CA ALA A 449 -0.81 -8.86 28.51
C ALA A 449 -0.66 -7.56 29.34
N ALA A 450 -1.49 -6.54 29.10
CA ALA A 450 -1.45 -5.28 29.83
C ALA A 450 -1.75 -5.49 31.32
N LYS A 451 -1.04 -4.77 32.20
CA LYS A 451 -1.17 -4.90 33.66
C LYS A 451 -2.39 -4.14 34.21
N SER A 452 -3.05 -3.32 33.38
CA SER A 452 -4.23 -2.54 33.76
C SER A 452 -5.09 -2.17 32.55
N ASN A 453 -6.37 -1.86 32.80
CA ASN A 453 -7.28 -1.35 31.76
C ASN A 453 -6.78 -0.03 31.14
N ALA A 454 -6.11 0.82 31.90
CA ALA A 454 -5.54 2.06 31.39
C ALA A 454 -4.38 1.81 30.42
N GLU A 455 -3.55 0.81 30.70
CA GLU A 455 -2.47 0.38 29.81
C GLU A 455 -3.01 -0.27 28.54
N ALA A 456 -3.99 -1.17 28.67
CA ALA A 456 -4.67 -1.80 27.54
C ALA A 456 -5.28 -0.76 26.58
N ARG A 457 -5.94 0.27 27.13
CA ARG A 457 -6.49 1.39 26.34
C ARG A 457 -5.40 2.22 25.66
N LYS A 458 -4.25 2.45 26.32
CA LYS A 458 -3.11 3.12 25.67
C LYS A 458 -2.56 2.31 24.51
N ILE A 459 -2.48 0.98 24.66
CA ILE A 459 -2.07 0.08 23.57
C ILE A 459 -3.08 0.17 22.43
N ALA A 460 -4.38 0.03 22.70
CA ALA A 460 -5.42 0.11 21.67
C ALA A 460 -5.44 1.47 20.94
N LYS A 461 -5.25 2.60 21.65
CA LYS A 461 -5.08 3.94 21.06
C LYS A 461 -3.85 4.02 20.16
N ARG A 462 -2.72 3.50 20.63
CA ARG A 462 -1.49 3.44 19.85
C ARG A 462 -1.67 2.67 18.54
N TYR A 463 -2.52 1.64 18.52
CA TYR A 463 -2.83 0.87 17.31
C TYR A 463 -4.02 1.43 16.50
N HIS A 464 -4.49 2.64 16.79
CA HIS A 464 -5.65 3.28 16.15
C HIS A 464 -6.96 2.46 16.22
N LEU A 465 -7.07 1.56 17.20
CA LEU A 465 -8.30 0.83 17.50
C LEU A 465 -9.24 1.67 18.38
N LEU A 466 -8.69 2.67 19.07
CA LEU A 466 -9.41 3.72 19.79
C LEU A 466 -8.93 5.10 19.33
N ASP A 467 -9.83 6.07 19.29
CA ASP A 467 -9.52 7.47 19.03
C ASP A 467 -8.86 8.18 20.24
N ASP A 468 -8.55 9.46 20.10
CA ASP A 468 -7.92 10.27 21.15
C ASP A 468 -8.78 10.38 22.41
N ASP A 469 -10.10 10.31 22.29
CA ASP A 469 -11.05 10.27 23.42
C ASP A 469 -11.16 8.87 24.04
N GLY A 470 -10.60 7.84 23.39
CA GLY A 470 -10.68 6.45 23.82
C GLY A 470 -11.97 5.76 23.43
N ARG A 471 -12.65 6.26 22.40
CA ARG A 471 -13.81 5.65 21.75
C ARG A 471 -13.40 4.79 20.57
N ILE A 472 -14.22 3.82 20.20
CA ILE A 472 -14.02 3.03 18.99
C ILE A 472 -14.44 3.90 17.79
N PRO A 473 -13.55 4.14 16.80
CA PRO A 473 -13.92 4.88 15.60
C PRO A 473 -15.12 4.22 14.90
N TYR A 474 -15.97 5.00 14.24
CA TYR A 474 -17.13 4.46 13.52
C TYR A 474 -17.24 5.04 12.11
N PRO A 475 -17.32 4.19 11.06
CA PRO A 475 -17.24 2.73 11.09
C PRO A 475 -15.80 2.23 11.31
N SER A 476 -15.59 1.30 12.25
CA SER A 476 -14.32 0.58 12.43
C SER A 476 -14.52 -0.88 12.08
N THR A 477 -14.29 -1.19 10.80
CA THR A 477 -14.62 -2.48 10.22
C THR A 477 -13.47 -3.02 9.37
N LYS A 478 -13.19 -4.32 9.47
CA LYS A 478 -12.28 -5.06 8.59
C LYS A 478 -13.07 -5.90 7.57
N ARG A 479 -12.82 -5.78 6.28
CA ARG A 479 -13.49 -6.56 5.23
C ARG A 479 -13.07 -8.02 5.29
N VAL A 480 -14.06 -8.90 5.11
CA VAL A 480 -13.93 -10.36 5.12
C VAL A 480 -14.72 -10.92 3.96
N THR A 481 -14.03 -11.66 3.09
CA THR A 481 -14.68 -12.45 2.04
C THR A 481 -14.93 -13.86 2.57
N LEU A 482 -16.20 -14.23 2.70
CA LEU A 482 -16.62 -15.56 3.12
C LEU A 482 -16.38 -16.60 2.03
N THR A 483 -16.32 -17.88 2.39
CA THR A 483 -16.11 -18.99 1.44
C THR A 483 -17.22 -19.15 0.41
N ASN A 484 -18.39 -18.56 0.66
CA ASN A 484 -19.52 -18.50 -0.27
C ASN A 484 -19.50 -17.25 -1.18
N GLY A 485 -18.44 -16.43 -1.12
CA GLY A 485 -18.24 -15.23 -1.93
C GLY A 485 -18.93 -13.97 -1.40
N LEU A 486 -19.65 -14.03 -0.29
CA LEU A 486 -20.22 -12.84 0.35
C LEU A 486 -19.11 -12.03 1.01
N GLU A 487 -19.13 -10.71 0.80
CA GLU A 487 -18.25 -9.80 1.51
C GLU A 487 -19.01 -9.14 2.67
N VAL A 488 -18.48 -9.33 3.87
CA VAL A 488 -19.00 -8.77 5.12
C VAL A 488 -17.88 -8.02 5.83
N GLY A 489 -18.22 -7.15 6.76
CA GLY A 489 -17.27 -6.45 7.59
C GLY A 489 -17.26 -6.98 9.02
N ALA A 490 -16.09 -7.29 9.56
CA ALA A 490 -15.89 -7.55 10.98
C ALA A 490 -15.69 -6.23 11.73
N GLN A 491 -16.71 -5.79 12.46
CA GLN A 491 -16.74 -4.54 13.21
C GLN A 491 -16.19 -4.73 14.61
N LEU A 492 -15.21 -3.91 15.01
CA LEU A 492 -14.68 -3.93 16.37
C LEU A 492 -15.72 -3.40 17.35
N VAL A 493 -16.07 -4.17 18.38
CA VAL A 493 -17.11 -3.79 19.37
C VAL A 493 -16.57 -3.62 20.78
N GLY A 494 -15.41 -4.20 21.11
CA GLY A 494 -14.85 -4.16 22.46
C GLY A 494 -13.36 -4.44 22.56
N ILE A 495 -12.76 -3.90 23.63
CA ILE A 495 -11.38 -4.12 24.07
C ILE A 495 -11.41 -4.73 25.48
N LEU A 496 -10.73 -5.85 25.72
CA LEU A 496 -10.78 -6.58 27.01
C LEU A 496 -12.22 -6.75 27.52
N HIS A 497 -13.12 -7.22 26.65
CA HIS A 497 -14.54 -7.36 26.99
C HIS A 497 -14.87 -8.80 27.40
N ASP A 498 -14.65 -9.74 26.50
CA ASP A 498 -15.08 -11.13 26.62
C ASP A 498 -14.06 -12.01 27.36
N ASP A 499 -14.54 -12.90 28.22
CA ASP A 499 -13.71 -13.84 28.98
C ASP A 499 -13.36 -15.07 28.12
N LEU A 500 -12.09 -15.45 28.06
CA LEU A 500 -11.62 -16.60 27.29
C LEU A 500 -12.04 -17.93 27.93
N ALA A 501 -12.31 -18.94 27.10
CA ALA A 501 -12.76 -20.24 27.59
C ALA A 501 -11.67 -21.02 28.34
N ASP A 502 -10.42 -20.90 27.91
CA ASP A 502 -9.28 -21.72 28.36
C ASP A 502 -8.43 -21.07 29.46
N THR A 503 -8.67 -19.80 29.79
CA THR A 503 -7.83 -19.01 30.70
C THR A 503 -8.66 -18.07 31.57
N ASN A 504 -8.15 -17.69 32.74
CA ASN A 504 -8.78 -16.68 33.62
C ASN A 504 -8.53 -15.24 33.14
N GLY A 505 -8.59 -15.01 31.83
CA GLY A 505 -8.28 -13.74 31.20
C GLY A 505 -9.29 -13.35 30.12
N LYS A 506 -9.23 -12.10 29.70
CA LYS A 506 -10.08 -11.57 28.63
C LYS A 506 -9.38 -11.64 27.27
N ALA A 507 -10.17 -11.81 26.21
CA ALA A 507 -9.71 -11.60 24.85
C ALA A 507 -9.34 -10.13 24.68
N GLY A 508 -8.28 -9.83 23.92
CA GLY A 508 -7.87 -8.45 23.72
C GLY A 508 -8.87 -7.69 22.87
N LEU A 509 -9.41 -8.32 21.82
CA LEU A 509 -10.33 -7.72 20.85
C LEU A 509 -11.60 -8.55 20.65
N SER A 510 -12.75 -7.89 20.58
CA SER A 510 -14.06 -8.49 20.29
C SER A 510 -14.67 -7.87 19.04
N PHE A 511 -15.16 -8.71 18.11
CA PHE A 511 -15.76 -8.30 16.84
C PHE A 511 -17.18 -8.83 16.69
N ILE A 512 -18.01 -8.13 15.91
CA ILE A 512 -19.32 -8.58 15.41
C ILE A 512 -19.40 -8.25 13.91
N PHE A 513 -19.98 -9.12 13.10
CA PHE A 513 -20.15 -8.81 11.68
C PHE A 513 -21.16 -7.65 11.44
N ASP A 514 -20.94 -6.85 10.41
CA ASP A 514 -21.82 -5.74 10.01
C ASP A 514 -22.90 -6.13 8.99
N ALA A 515 -22.95 -7.42 8.63
CA ALA A 515 -23.91 -8.00 7.71
C ALA A 515 -24.16 -9.48 8.03
N GLY A 516 -25.29 -10.00 7.57
CA GLY A 516 -25.63 -11.43 7.71
C GLY A 516 -24.61 -12.33 7.02
N ILE A 517 -24.19 -13.41 7.68
CA ILE A 517 -23.35 -14.45 7.06
C ILE A 517 -24.18 -15.63 6.52
N ALA A 518 -25.41 -15.76 7.01
CA ALA A 518 -26.40 -16.74 6.59
C ALA A 518 -27.82 -16.26 6.95
N GLU A 519 -28.82 -16.77 6.24
CA GLU A 519 -30.25 -16.62 6.55
C GLU A 519 -30.76 -17.98 7.02
N ARG A 520 -31.30 -18.06 8.25
CA ARG A 520 -31.90 -19.28 8.79
C ARG A 520 -32.69 -19.02 10.07
N ASP A 521 -33.52 -19.99 10.42
CA ASP A 521 -34.22 -20.07 11.69
C ASP A 521 -33.22 -20.47 12.80
N ALA A 522 -33.57 -20.19 14.06
CA ALA A 522 -32.74 -20.53 15.20
C ALA A 522 -32.80 -22.04 15.53
N SER A 523 -33.91 -22.70 15.18
CA SER A 523 -34.12 -24.14 15.33
C SER A 523 -34.98 -24.66 14.18
N GLU A 524 -34.80 -25.89 13.73
CA GLU A 524 -35.64 -26.49 12.69
C GLU A 524 -37.04 -26.88 13.21
N HIS A 525 -37.18 -27.09 14.52
CA HIS A 525 -38.39 -27.59 15.18
C HIS A 525 -38.67 -26.80 16.46
N PRO A 526 -39.91 -26.74 16.96
CA PRO A 526 -40.22 -26.16 18.26
C PRO A 526 -39.40 -26.80 19.39
N LEU A 527 -38.76 -25.96 20.21
CA LEU A 527 -37.89 -26.38 21.33
C LEU A 527 -38.51 -25.94 22.65
N ASN A 528 -38.42 -26.77 23.69
CA ASN A 528 -38.83 -26.42 25.06
C ASN A 528 -37.64 -25.98 25.94
N GLY A 529 -36.42 -26.05 25.42
CA GLY A 529 -35.19 -25.66 26.10
C GLY A 529 -34.77 -24.22 25.81
N GLY A 530 -33.57 -23.84 26.25
CA GLY A 530 -33.01 -22.50 26.03
C GLY A 530 -31.92 -22.48 24.97
N TRP A 531 -30.98 -21.55 25.10
CA TRP A 531 -29.87 -21.38 24.15
C TRP A 531 -28.97 -22.63 24.03
N GLU A 532 -28.80 -23.42 25.10
CA GLU A 532 -27.99 -24.64 25.09
C GLU A 532 -28.47 -25.66 24.05
N ASP A 533 -29.80 -25.83 23.96
CA ASP A 533 -30.49 -26.77 23.08
C ASP A 533 -30.76 -26.19 21.68
N CYS A 534 -30.43 -24.91 21.45
CA CYS A 534 -30.70 -24.21 20.21
C CYS A 534 -29.76 -24.68 19.09
N GLU A 535 -30.32 -25.23 18.01
CA GLU A 535 -29.55 -25.77 16.87
C GLU A 535 -28.67 -24.71 16.20
N LEU A 536 -29.06 -23.43 16.23
CA LEU A 536 -28.23 -22.34 15.73
C LEU A 536 -26.91 -22.19 16.49
N ARG A 537 -26.87 -22.54 17.78
CA ARG A 537 -25.63 -22.59 18.56
C ARG A 537 -24.69 -23.65 18.00
N THR A 538 -25.19 -24.87 17.79
CA THR A 538 -24.43 -25.97 17.18
C THR A 538 -23.97 -25.61 15.76
N TRP A 539 -24.86 -24.99 14.97
CA TRP A 539 -24.53 -24.54 13.63
C TRP A 539 -23.36 -23.55 13.61
N LEU A 540 -23.30 -22.60 14.56
CA LEU A 540 -22.21 -21.63 14.66
C LEU A 540 -20.85 -22.32 14.89
N ASP A 541 -20.80 -23.32 15.76
CA ASP A 541 -19.58 -24.06 16.09
C ASP A 541 -19.14 -25.03 14.97
N GLU A 542 -20.08 -25.49 14.14
CA GLU A 542 -19.79 -26.46 13.08
C GLU A 542 -19.68 -25.82 11.69
N ASP A 543 -20.78 -25.36 11.12
CA ASP A 543 -20.85 -24.92 9.73
C ASP A 543 -20.66 -23.41 9.57
N GLY A 544 -21.03 -22.62 10.57
CA GLY A 544 -20.84 -21.18 10.58
C GLY A 544 -19.37 -20.80 10.52
N ILE A 545 -18.53 -21.44 11.32
CA ILE A 545 -17.08 -21.20 11.29
C ILE A 545 -16.42 -21.61 9.96
N LYS A 546 -16.95 -22.62 9.27
CA LYS A 546 -16.45 -23.05 7.94
C LYS A 546 -16.71 -22.00 6.85
N LEU A 547 -17.65 -21.05 7.07
CA LEU A 547 -17.88 -19.94 6.15
C LEU A 547 -16.77 -18.89 6.19
N LEU A 548 -16.02 -18.80 7.29
CA LEU A 548 -14.95 -17.82 7.45
C LEU A 548 -13.71 -18.23 6.64
N PRO A 549 -12.88 -17.28 6.17
CA PRO A 549 -11.60 -17.62 5.53
C PRO A 549 -10.65 -18.29 6.54
N LYS A 550 -9.75 -19.16 6.05
CA LYS A 550 -8.87 -19.99 6.91
C LYS A 550 -7.97 -19.16 7.83
N GLU A 551 -7.49 -18.02 7.35
CA GLU A 551 -6.69 -17.06 8.10
C GLU A 551 -7.44 -16.46 9.31
N LEU A 552 -8.75 -16.21 9.19
CA LEU A 552 -9.57 -15.75 10.30
C LEU A 552 -9.86 -16.92 11.26
N GLN A 553 -10.19 -18.10 10.74
CA GLN A 553 -10.42 -19.29 11.57
C GLN A 553 -9.22 -19.59 12.48
N SER A 554 -7.99 -19.41 12.00
CA SER A 554 -6.77 -19.73 12.76
C SER A 554 -6.47 -18.78 13.93
N VAL A 555 -7.08 -17.60 13.96
CA VAL A 555 -6.82 -16.61 15.02
C VAL A 555 -7.92 -16.49 16.06
N ILE A 556 -9.11 -17.07 15.79
CA ILE A 556 -10.25 -16.99 16.70
C ILE A 556 -9.96 -17.75 17.99
N SER A 557 -10.22 -17.09 19.11
CA SER A 557 -10.10 -17.66 20.45
C SER A 557 -11.50 -17.93 21.03
N PRO A 558 -11.79 -19.15 21.49
CA PRO A 558 -13.06 -19.45 22.15
C PRO A 558 -13.24 -18.63 23.43
N VAL A 559 -14.47 -18.18 23.66
CA VAL A 559 -14.88 -17.39 24.83
C VAL A 559 -15.98 -18.06 25.61
N LYS A 560 -16.20 -17.58 26.82
CA LYS A 560 -17.31 -17.94 27.70
C LYS A 560 -18.46 -16.98 27.47
N LYS A 561 -19.63 -17.51 27.13
CA LYS A 561 -20.86 -16.73 27.05
C LYS A 561 -21.89 -17.26 28.02
N ILE A 562 -22.50 -16.35 28.77
CA ILE A 562 -23.64 -16.64 29.62
C ILE A 562 -24.90 -16.41 28.78
N SER A 563 -25.85 -17.32 28.90
CA SER A 563 -27.19 -17.14 28.37
C SER A 563 -28.20 -17.90 29.21
N ASN A 564 -29.48 -17.63 28.98
CA ASN A 564 -30.56 -18.47 29.47
C ASN A 564 -30.57 -19.81 28.69
N ASN A 565 -29.99 -20.83 29.30
CA ASN A 565 -29.89 -22.17 28.71
C ASN A 565 -31.12 -23.05 28.98
N VAL A 566 -32.07 -22.58 29.80
CA VAL A 566 -33.28 -23.33 30.18
C VAL A 566 -34.49 -22.94 29.33
N GLY A 567 -34.58 -21.68 28.87
CA GLY A 567 -35.72 -21.18 28.09
C GLY A 567 -36.78 -20.54 28.99
N ALA A 568 -37.98 -21.12 29.05
CA ALA A 568 -39.11 -20.57 29.80
C ALA A 568 -38.93 -20.72 31.33
N THR A 569 -38.49 -19.65 32.01
CA THR A 569 -38.23 -19.66 33.46
C THR A 569 -38.18 -18.25 34.06
N LYS A 570 -38.51 -18.15 35.35
CA LYS A 570 -38.44 -16.90 36.13
C LYS A 570 -37.23 -16.81 37.05
N ASN A 571 -36.40 -17.86 37.09
CA ASN A 571 -35.27 -17.96 37.99
C ASN A 571 -33.96 -17.66 37.26
N THR A 572 -33.12 -16.79 37.83
CA THR A 572 -31.80 -16.46 37.30
C THR A 572 -30.82 -17.63 37.31
N SER A 573 -31.14 -18.74 37.98
CA SER A 573 -30.37 -20.00 37.90
C SER A 573 -30.35 -20.62 36.50
N CYS A 574 -31.17 -20.13 35.56
CA CYS A 574 -31.11 -20.51 34.15
C CYS A 574 -29.87 -20.00 33.42
N LEU A 575 -29.22 -18.97 33.98
CA LEU A 575 -28.01 -18.38 33.44
C LEU A 575 -26.84 -19.32 33.73
N SER A 576 -26.29 -19.89 32.67
CA SER A 576 -25.10 -20.71 32.75
C SER A 576 -24.15 -20.40 31.60
N GLU A 577 -22.86 -20.64 31.86
CA GLU A 577 -21.78 -20.35 30.95
C GLU A 577 -21.55 -21.53 30.00
N LEU A 578 -21.49 -21.25 28.70
CA LEU A 578 -21.09 -22.20 27.67
C LEU A 578 -19.90 -21.63 26.88
N PRO A 579 -18.94 -22.49 26.44
CA PRO A 579 -17.92 -22.07 25.50
C PRO A 579 -18.53 -21.79 24.13
N ALA A 580 -18.03 -20.77 23.44
CA ALA A 580 -18.44 -20.42 22.10
C ALA A 580 -17.24 -19.96 21.28
N THR A 581 -17.08 -20.50 20.06
CA THR A 581 -16.06 -20.02 19.12
C THR A 581 -16.60 -18.86 18.29
N LEU A 582 -17.84 -19.00 17.81
CA LEU A 582 -18.68 -17.92 17.30
C LEU A 582 -19.93 -17.82 18.19
N TRP A 583 -20.43 -16.61 18.44
CA TRP A 583 -21.64 -16.41 19.26
C TRP A 583 -22.54 -15.33 18.66
N LEU A 584 -23.82 -15.32 19.01
CA LEU A 584 -24.68 -14.16 18.78
C LEU A 584 -24.61 -13.22 19.99
N PRO A 585 -24.64 -11.90 19.82
CA PRO A 585 -24.69 -11.00 20.97
C PRO A 585 -25.99 -11.21 21.77
N ALA A 586 -25.92 -10.93 23.06
CA ALA A 586 -27.11 -10.85 23.91
C ALA A 586 -27.66 -9.42 23.89
N MET A 587 -28.96 -9.26 24.14
CA MET A 587 -29.66 -7.98 24.20
C MET A 587 -28.93 -6.95 25.08
N VAL A 588 -28.51 -7.35 26.28
CA VAL A 588 -27.77 -6.49 27.23
C VAL A 588 -26.40 -6.04 26.69
N GLU A 589 -25.77 -6.85 25.83
CA GLU A 589 -24.49 -6.49 25.21
C GLU A 589 -24.66 -5.42 24.13
N LEU A 590 -25.87 -5.28 23.59
CA LEU A 590 -26.20 -4.29 22.56
C LEU A 590 -26.63 -2.95 23.15
N CYS A 591 -27.44 -2.91 24.21
CA CYS A 591 -28.00 -1.64 24.71
C CYS A 591 -27.99 -1.47 26.24
N GLY A 592 -27.23 -2.32 26.94
CA GLY A 592 -27.05 -2.21 28.38
C GLY A 592 -28.23 -2.68 29.23
N GLY A 593 -28.03 -2.56 30.53
CA GLY A 593 -28.90 -3.18 31.52
C GLY A 593 -30.22 -2.45 31.73
N GLN A 594 -31.29 -3.22 31.95
CA GLN A 594 -32.65 -2.75 32.20
C GLN A 594 -33.01 -2.89 33.67
N ALA A 595 -33.51 -1.83 34.30
CA ALA A 595 -34.00 -1.91 35.66
C ALA A 595 -35.34 -2.66 35.71
N PRO A 596 -35.73 -3.28 36.83
CA PRO A 596 -37.02 -3.97 36.94
C PRO A 596 -38.22 -3.09 36.53
N LYS A 597 -38.19 -1.80 36.89
CA LYS A 597 -39.22 -0.81 36.55
C LYS A 597 -39.41 -0.56 35.05
N ASP A 598 -38.48 -1.01 34.21
CA ASP A 598 -38.55 -0.86 32.76
C ASP A 598 -39.41 -1.99 32.14
N PHE A 599 -39.81 -2.98 32.95
CA PHE A 599 -40.74 -4.05 32.61
C PHE A 599 -42.08 -3.88 33.35
N SER A 600 -43.11 -4.62 32.93
CA SER A 600 -44.34 -4.74 33.72
C SER A 600 -44.09 -5.44 35.06
N GLU A 601 -44.94 -5.17 36.07
CA GLU A 601 -44.72 -5.65 37.45
C GLU A 601 -44.57 -7.18 37.55
N ASP A 602 -45.30 -7.92 36.72
CA ASP A 602 -45.25 -9.38 36.61
C ASP A 602 -43.99 -9.91 35.89
N CYS A 603 -43.29 -9.03 35.18
CA CYS A 603 -42.09 -9.32 34.38
C CYS A 603 -40.80 -8.72 34.96
N HIS A 604 -40.84 -8.14 36.16
CA HIS A 604 -39.64 -7.61 36.85
C HIS A 604 -38.47 -8.60 36.94
N TYR A 605 -38.75 -9.92 36.95
CA TYR A 605 -37.73 -10.96 36.98
C TYR A 605 -36.85 -10.99 35.72
N LEU A 606 -37.37 -10.53 34.57
CA LEU A 606 -36.65 -10.48 33.30
C LEU A 606 -35.41 -9.58 33.38
N SER A 607 -35.47 -8.52 34.18
CA SER A 607 -34.32 -7.65 34.46
C SER A 607 -33.11 -8.47 34.94
N GLY A 608 -33.32 -9.43 35.85
CA GLY A 608 -32.25 -10.27 36.36
C GLY A 608 -31.71 -11.27 35.32
N ILE A 609 -32.58 -11.78 34.45
CA ILE A 609 -32.22 -12.74 33.41
C ILE A 609 -31.46 -12.04 32.28
N TYR A 610 -32.04 -11.00 31.66
CA TYR A 610 -31.42 -10.27 30.54
C TYR A 610 -30.10 -9.60 30.95
N ASN A 611 -30.06 -8.94 32.10
CA ASN A 611 -28.83 -8.28 32.55
C ASN A 611 -27.72 -9.26 32.94
N GLY A 612 -28.07 -10.51 33.22
CA GLY A 612 -27.12 -11.53 33.63
C GLY A 612 -26.36 -12.17 32.47
N GLU A 613 -26.75 -11.94 31.22
CA GLU A 613 -26.12 -12.55 30.04
C GLU A 613 -24.80 -11.90 29.60
N GLY A 614 -24.50 -10.70 30.09
CA GLY A 614 -23.30 -9.98 29.68
C GLY A 614 -23.27 -8.52 30.11
N LYS A 615 -22.40 -7.75 29.45
CA LYS A 615 -22.26 -6.31 29.65
C LYS A 615 -22.26 -5.61 28.31
N GLU A 616 -22.74 -4.37 28.29
CA GLU A 616 -22.79 -3.56 27.08
C GLU A 616 -21.41 -3.40 26.41
N TYR A 617 -21.33 -3.74 25.13
CA TYR A 617 -20.14 -3.51 24.33
C TYR A 617 -19.83 -2.02 24.21
N GLN A 618 -18.54 -1.70 24.12
CA GLN A 618 -18.09 -0.31 24.11
C GLN A 618 -18.67 0.45 22.92
N LEU A 619 -18.66 -0.16 21.73
CA LEU A 619 -19.15 0.50 20.52
C LEU A 619 -20.62 0.89 20.66
N PHE A 620 -21.50 -0.02 21.08
CA PHE A 620 -22.93 0.27 21.12
C PHE A 620 -23.31 1.29 22.21
N ARG A 621 -22.58 1.30 23.33
CA ARG A 621 -22.68 2.38 24.32
C ARG A 621 -22.36 3.74 23.72
N GLU A 622 -21.32 3.81 22.89
CA GLU A 622 -20.87 5.04 22.25
C GLU A 622 -21.83 5.49 21.13
N LEU A 623 -22.44 4.53 20.43
CA LEU A 623 -23.54 4.76 19.49
C LEU A 623 -24.89 5.04 20.17
N LYS A 624 -24.94 5.00 21.50
CA LYS A 624 -26.13 5.25 22.32
C LYS A 624 -27.31 4.35 21.92
N VAL A 625 -27.03 3.07 21.66
CA VAL A 625 -28.09 2.10 21.40
C VAL A 625 -28.96 1.98 22.65
N SER A 626 -30.27 1.99 22.45
CA SER A 626 -31.25 2.04 23.52
C SER A 626 -32.31 0.96 23.30
N PRO A 627 -32.78 0.29 24.34
CA PRO A 627 -33.87 -0.69 24.26
C PRO A 627 -35.23 -0.01 24.01
N PHE A 628 -35.32 1.32 24.18
CA PHE A 628 -36.58 2.08 24.14
C PHE A 628 -36.81 2.79 22.82
N THR A 629 -35.80 2.82 21.95
CA THR A 629 -35.84 3.58 20.68
C THR A 629 -35.04 2.85 19.61
N THR A 630 -35.56 2.84 18.38
CA THR A 630 -34.83 2.36 17.20
C THR A 630 -33.50 3.09 17.03
N ASN A 631 -32.46 2.37 16.61
CA ASN A 631 -31.18 2.96 16.24
C ASN A 631 -30.79 2.53 14.83
N SER A 632 -30.69 3.48 13.89
CA SER A 632 -30.37 3.19 12.49
C SER A 632 -28.99 2.52 12.32
N MET A 633 -28.07 2.68 13.27
CA MET A 633 -26.76 2.00 13.26
C MET A 633 -26.84 0.53 13.63
N MET A 634 -28.01 0.03 14.05
CA MET A 634 -28.28 -1.39 14.32
C MET A 634 -28.95 -2.11 13.14
N ILE A 635 -29.37 -1.36 12.11
CA ILE A 635 -29.89 -1.92 10.87
C ILE A 635 -28.75 -2.66 10.15
N ARG A 636 -29.03 -3.88 9.72
CA ARG A 636 -28.07 -4.77 9.04
C ARG A 636 -28.70 -5.28 7.76
N GLN A 637 -27.84 -5.57 6.79
CA GLN A 637 -28.28 -5.97 5.45
C GLN A 637 -27.92 -7.41 5.12
N TRP A 638 -28.79 -8.02 4.33
CA TRP A 638 -28.56 -9.29 3.67
C TRP A 638 -29.00 -9.19 2.22
N LYS A 639 -28.06 -9.42 1.29
CA LYS A 639 -28.28 -9.30 -0.16
C LYS A 639 -28.96 -7.98 -0.56
N GLY A 640 -28.52 -6.88 0.07
CA GLY A 640 -29.01 -5.52 -0.20
C GLY A 640 -30.38 -5.18 0.36
N LYS A 641 -30.90 -5.96 1.32
CA LYS A 641 -32.16 -5.68 2.02
C LYS A 641 -31.93 -5.61 3.52
N ASP A 642 -32.60 -4.68 4.18
CA ASP A 642 -32.64 -4.60 5.63
C ASP A 642 -33.37 -5.84 6.18
N VAL A 643 -32.79 -6.45 7.21
CA VAL A 643 -33.25 -7.72 7.77
C VAL A 643 -33.16 -7.71 9.28
N CYS A 644 -34.02 -8.50 9.92
CA CYS A 644 -33.84 -8.82 11.33
C CYS A 644 -32.59 -9.70 11.51
N TRP A 645 -31.99 -9.70 12.70
CA TRP A 645 -30.86 -10.58 12.97
C TRP A 645 -30.81 -11.08 14.42
N TRP A 646 -30.46 -12.35 14.59
CA TRP A 646 -30.65 -13.09 15.84
C TRP A 646 -29.74 -12.61 16.98
N GLU A 647 -30.29 -12.64 18.19
CA GLU A 647 -29.55 -12.58 19.45
C GLU A 647 -29.53 -13.97 20.09
N ARG A 648 -28.63 -14.21 21.06
CA ARG A 648 -28.69 -15.44 21.87
C ARG A 648 -29.69 -15.36 23.04
N THR A 649 -30.22 -14.17 23.32
CA THR A 649 -31.16 -13.92 24.41
C THR A 649 -32.50 -14.61 24.15
N ALA A 650 -32.83 -15.62 24.94
CA ALA A 650 -34.18 -16.19 24.96
C ALA A 650 -35.15 -15.22 25.65
N SER A 651 -36.39 -15.11 25.16
CA SER A 651 -37.49 -14.37 25.80
C SER A 651 -38.30 -15.34 26.68
N PRO A 652 -38.06 -15.39 28.00
CA PRO A 652 -38.64 -16.40 28.90
C PRO A 652 -40.15 -16.25 29.06
N ASP A 653 -40.63 -15.01 29.10
CA ASP A 653 -42.03 -14.63 29.20
C ASP A 653 -42.83 -15.07 27.98
N THR A 654 -42.34 -14.76 26.78
CA THR A 654 -42.99 -15.18 25.54
C THR A 654 -42.89 -16.69 25.37
N SER A 655 -41.76 -17.28 25.74
CA SER A 655 -41.58 -18.74 25.67
C SER A 655 -42.53 -19.49 26.60
N GLU A 656 -42.77 -18.97 27.81
CA GLU A 656 -43.75 -19.52 28.76
C GLU A 656 -45.18 -19.42 28.21
N ASN A 657 -45.54 -18.27 27.63
CA ASN A 657 -46.88 -18.02 27.09
C ASN A 657 -47.19 -18.86 25.84
N GLU A 658 -46.22 -19.00 24.93
CA GLU A 658 -46.40 -19.69 23.65
C GLU A 658 -46.08 -21.19 23.73
N GLY A 659 -45.43 -21.64 24.81
CA GLY A 659 -45.09 -23.05 25.02
C GLY A 659 -43.99 -23.58 24.09
N THR A 660 -43.14 -22.69 23.55
CA THR A 660 -41.98 -23.01 22.72
C THR A 660 -40.94 -21.90 22.86
N LEU A 661 -39.68 -22.17 22.52
CA LEU A 661 -38.59 -21.20 22.58
C LEU A 661 -38.86 -20.00 21.65
N TYR A 662 -38.92 -18.82 22.27
CA TYR A 662 -38.86 -17.52 21.61
C TYR A 662 -37.52 -16.87 21.92
N MET A 663 -36.93 -16.27 20.89
CA MET A 663 -35.63 -15.61 20.97
C MET A 663 -35.75 -14.16 20.55
N ASN A 664 -35.01 -13.30 21.23
CA ASN A 664 -34.82 -11.92 20.80
C ASN A 664 -34.00 -11.88 19.52
N ARG A 665 -34.21 -10.80 18.78
CA ARG A 665 -33.47 -10.44 17.58
C ARG A 665 -33.59 -8.93 17.45
N VAL A 666 -32.66 -8.34 16.73
CA VAL A 666 -32.74 -6.94 16.34
C VAL A 666 -33.67 -6.83 15.12
N GLY A 667 -34.55 -5.84 15.15
CA GLY A 667 -35.50 -5.53 14.09
C GLY A 667 -34.84 -5.01 12.82
N ASP A 668 -35.58 -5.10 11.70
CA ASP A 668 -35.20 -4.49 10.41
C ASP A 668 -35.19 -2.94 10.47
N ASP A 669 -35.75 -2.36 11.54
CA ASP A 669 -35.72 -0.94 11.90
C ASP A 669 -34.63 -0.58 12.94
N GLY A 670 -33.88 -1.56 13.44
CA GLY A 670 -32.82 -1.38 14.44
C GLY A 670 -33.31 -1.29 15.89
N ASP A 671 -34.53 -1.72 16.20
CA ASP A 671 -34.98 -1.96 17.59
C ASP A 671 -34.36 -3.27 18.12
N VAL A 672 -33.73 -3.22 19.29
CA VAL A 672 -32.96 -4.33 19.89
C VAL A 672 -33.72 -5.08 20.98
N PHE A 673 -35.00 -4.78 21.19
CA PHE A 673 -35.76 -5.28 22.33
C PHE A 673 -37.14 -5.85 21.93
N ASN A 674 -37.89 -5.16 21.08
CA ASN A 674 -39.31 -5.48 20.84
C ASN A 674 -39.57 -6.55 19.75
N TYR A 675 -38.54 -7.30 19.35
CA TYR A 675 -38.59 -8.14 18.13
C TYR A 675 -38.52 -9.65 18.41
N ALA A 676 -38.76 -10.08 19.65
CA ALA A 676 -38.81 -11.50 20.02
C ALA A 676 -39.73 -12.31 19.08
N THR A 677 -39.25 -13.46 18.64
CA THR A 677 -39.96 -14.31 17.67
C THR A 677 -39.67 -15.79 17.91
N SER A 678 -40.49 -16.67 17.34
CA SER A 678 -40.31 -18.12 17.49
C SER A 678 -38.98 -18.55 16.89
N ALA A 679 -38.21 -19.36 17.64
CA ALA A 679 -36.93 -19.90 17.19
C ALA A 679 -37.08 -20.78 15.92
N SER A 680 -38.22 -21.45 15.76
CA SER A 680 -38.47 -22.38 14.66
C SER A 680 -39.30 -21.85 13.50
N LYS A 681 -39.91 -20.67 13.69
CA LYS A 681 -40.79 -20.08 12.68
C LYS A 681 -40.87 -18.57 12.85
N PRO A 682 -39.77 -17.84 12.56
CA PRO A 682 -39.78 -16.40 12.66
C PRO A 682 -40.78 -15.79 11.67
N ASP A 683 -41.49 -14.76 12.12
CA ASP A 683 -42.50 -14.01 11.37
C ASP A 683 -41.90 -13.09 10.28
N LYS A 684 -40.62 -12.74 10.40
CA LYS A 684 -39.82 -12.02 9.40
C LYS A 684 -38.53 -12.77 9.13
N ARG A 685 -37.89 -12.48 7.98
CA ARG A 685 -36.57 -13.02 7.64
C ARG A 685 -35.55 -12.60 8.70
N THR A 686 -34.81 -13.57 9.22
CA THR A 686 -33.78 -13.32 10.23
C THR A 686 -32.45 -13.89 9.76
N CYS A 687 -31.40 -13.07 9.85
CA CYS A 687 -30.05 -13.45 9.50
C CYS A 687 -29.19 -13.75 10.74
N VAL A 688 -28.12 -14.50 10.51
CA VAL A 688 -27.12 -14.84 11.53
C VAL A 688 -25.98 -13.84 11.42
N ILE A 689 -25.74 -13.09 12.49
CA ILE A 689 -24.64 -12.13 12.61
C ILE A 689 -23.84 -12.48 13.86
N PRO A 690 -22.81 -13.33 13.72
CA PRO A 690 -22.03 -13.71 14.87
C PRO A 690 -20.98 -12.67 15.25
N GLY A 691 -20.60 -12.69 16.52
CA GLY A 691 -19.35 -12.17 17.02
C GLY A 691 -18.30 -13.25 17.20
N PHE A 692 -17.05 -12.79 17.29
CA PHE A 692 -15.87 -13.60 17.54
C PHE A 692 -14.79 -12.79 18.27
N CYS A 693 -13.86 -13.48 18.92
CA CYS A 693 -12.73 -12.87 19.64
C CYS A 693 -11.43 -13.39 19.07
N ILE A 694 -10.38 -12.57 19.16
CA ILE A 694 -9.00 -12.93 18.81
C ILE A 694 -8.05 -12.50 19.90
#